data_AF-A0A1W9LMJ6-F1
#
_entry.id   AF-A0A1W9LMJ6-F1
#
_cell.length_a   1.000
_cell.length_b   1.000
_cell.length_c   1.000
_cell.angle_alpha   90.00
_cell.angle_beta   90.00
_cell.angle_gamma   90.00
#
_symmetry.space_group_name_H-M   'P 1'
#
loop_
_entity.id
_entity.type
_entity.pdbx_description
1 polymer ?
#
loop_
_entity_poly.entity_id
_entity_poly.type
_entity_poly.pdbx_seq_one_letter_code
_entity_poly.pdbx_strand_id
1 'polypeptide(L)'
;MKYLLVIIIFNLQSQTALSGEITLLIQNTTRVTASAPGNSSEKPLLQVSSEFKISNQGTDPAQNVLIQAKLFEQKRTVLAAREIKPGESGTASIDFALPSDSAGAFPIFVTVLYDDTGGGSFSNAALAVARTAEAPESMLSLRAVKDTQSARIICQISAEQSLVRDVTLTCHVPDDLIVSQNVRSVKLKDGKASAEFDISNRKGLAGSKYGIFIAAEYEDKGIHYLSYSDMVIPIEQVASASLWLRYELLFSITLGVLSIIIAVISIPMTRKSLFRLFGEKSRQELLLDILTILIIEGFILSQLSPEYLMTQTTTTGGDTASHYYTADYLRHKLLPKGEIGGWTPGNYAGFPILQFYFPLPFLLMCAMDILIPLQVAFKWISLSGTFLMPPAIYIMLRFLRCPFPGPAIGSVFSLPFLFNPANSMWGGNILSTLAGEFTYSMSLSISLIFLGSLYQGCMENRHVTRNAFLVFLVGFSHGYTLLFAEAVSLFFLITPHGFLKRLTYMLRMYALGFFFLAFWLVPLLAFTKDTTAYHLAWVIYSIKEVIPDIFLPILIIAIISTVAILTRTFLFPHSSLLTSHSSLLTPLAFLWFGLLISGIMFVTAPKLGVVDIRYVPCGQLMVCMIAALGLGYLGKWSDRRRSISWIGLTIIIAATLVWTAKYVENVPAWCKWNYEGFEAKKDWPIYRDINDAVKGTFQDPRVVYEHSSIHNSFGTTRAFESLPLFAGRATLEGLYMQASLSAPFVFYIQSEISKEKSCPFRQYMCTDMDFGRAKHHLEMFNVRELILRSEEAKTAIRTYPQYYRLRQKIGEYEIWELFSHEGRYVVPLRYEPVLYRTTDWKSDAYRWFITDELSDVHIVFVENPKETLPLKIIAKSFENIRKVPIDTGSCQIKETIRDEEILIETNWINKPLLVKVSYHQNWQVEGADRIYRVSPAFMLIFPKQEKVRLYYAPGIPKTIGFVLTGLGLVILLLDVPLRWKQRQTAWQLTARYFGIPESLEPPLKWNLSHRIRWILLACGLIMAFLFVSWVGYYVYTHEPNRLLNNAVKLKDAKQFESAREGFRKVMDVEKPMSGMVADAAYFISVCYFLENNNPEAIKAFKKMIEMYPQGGRTPEAYYHIGICYLRMG
;
A
#
# COMPACT_ATOMS: atom_id res chain seq x y z
N MET A 1 14.10 -22.12 -46.83
CA MET A 1 12.76 -22.07 -47.47
C MET A 1 11.59 -22.54 -46.60
N LYS A 2 11.76 -23.38 -45.55
CA LYS A 2 10.67 -23.72 -44.60
C LYS A 2 10.51 -22.77 -43.40
N TYR A 3 11.37 -21.75 -43.27
CA TYR A 3 11.29 -20.72 -42.23
C TYR A 3 10.61 -19.41 -42.69
N LEU A 4 10.34 -19.27 -44.00
CA LEU A 4 9.61 -18.12 -44.54
C LEU A 4 8.10 -18.28 -44.38
N LEU A 5 7.60 -19.53 -44.26
CA LEU A 5 6.18 -19.82 -44.15
C LEU A 5 5.62 -19.53 -42.74
N VAL A 6 6.45 -19.59 -41.69
CA VAL A 6 6.04 -19.32 -40.30
C VAL A 6 5.96 -17.81 -40.02
N ILE A 7 6.80 -17.00 -40.69
CA ILE A 7 6.74 -15.53 -40.60
C ILE A 7 5.54 -14.98 -41.39
N ILE A 8 5.13 -15.65 -42.46
CA ILE A 8 3.92 -15.28 -43.23
C ILE A 8 2.65 -15.68 -42.45
N ILE A 9 2.66 -16.80 -41.70
CA ILE A 9 1.50 -17.22 -40.89
C ILE A 9 1.35 -16.40 -39.60
N PHE A 10 2.43 -15.87 -39.00
CA PHE A 10 2.34 -14.93 -37.86
C PHE A 10 2.04 -13.48 -38.25
N ASN A 11 2.25 -13.08 -39.52
CA ASN A 11 1.82 -11.76 -40.04
C ASN A 11 0.43 -11.77 -40.67
N LEU A 12 -0.26 -12.92 -40.72
CA LEU A 12 -1.62 -13.05 -41.26
C LEU A 12 -2.71 -13.19 -40.18
N GLN A 13 -2.41 -12.82 -38.93
CA GLN A 13 -3.40 -12.59 -37.88
C GLN A 13 -3.44 -11.14 -37.37
N SER A 14 -2.87 -10.21 -38.13
CA SER A 14 -3.39 -8.85 -38.22
C SER A 14 -4.06 -8.72 -39.58
N GLN A 15 -5.22 -9.37 -39.75
CA GLN A 15 -6.22 -8.67 -40.55
C GLN A 15 -6.43 -7.37 -39.79
N THR A 16 -5.97 -6.27 -40.38
CA THR A 16 -6.65 -5.00 -40.22
C THR A 16 -8.13 -5.33 -40.42
N ALA A 17 -8.86 -5.54 -39.32
CA ALA A 17 -10.22 -5.09 -39.29
C ALA A 17 -10.11 -3.68 -39.85
N LEU A 18 -10.72 -3.44 -41.02
CA LEU A 18 -10.97 -2.08 -41.47
C LEU A 18 -11.64 -1.42 -40.27
N SER A 19 -10.88 -0.68 -39.47
CA SER A 19 -11.42 0.04 -38.34
C SER A 19 -12.40 1.01 -38.97
N GLY A 20 -13.68 0.79 -38.74
CA GLY A 20 -14.66 1.67 -39.35
C GLY A 20 -14.49 3.07 -38.80
N GLU A 21 -14.83 4.04 -39.64
CA GLU A 21 -14.76 5.45 -39.33
C GLU A 21 -16.16 5.90 -38.93
N ILE A 22 -16.28 6.70 -37.87
CA ILE A 22 -17.54 7.38 -37.52
C ILE A 22 -17.36 8.85 -37.87
N THR A 23 -18.09 9.34 -38.87
CA THR A 23 -18.01 10.73 -39.33
C THR A 23 -19.36 11.39 -39.16
N LEU A 24 -19.53 12.20 -38.11
CA LEU A 24 -20.80 12.87 -37.82
C LEU A 24 -20.83 14.27 -38.41
N LEU A 25 -21.72 14.50 -39.39
CA LEU A 25 -22.07 15.83 -39.89
C LEU A 25 -23.17 16.42 -39.00
N ILE A 26 -22.90 17.56 -38.37
CA ILE A 26 -23.83 18.25 -37.46
C ILE A 26 -24.38 19.47 -38.18
N GLN A 27 -25.70 19.50 -38.39
CA GLN A 27 -26.43 20.64 -38.94
C GLN A 27 -27.38 21.18 -37.88
N ASN A 28 -27.54 22.49 -37.79
CA ASN A 28 -28.46 23.11 -36.84
C ASN A 28 -29.30 24.21 -37.50
N THR A 29 -30.55 24.34 -37.07
CA THR A 29 -31.44 25.44 -37.40
C THR A 29 -31.97 26.05 -36.11
N THR A 30 -31.62 27.31 -35.83
CA THR A 30 -32.03 28.01 -34.61
C THR A 30 -33.05 29.08 -34.94
N ARG A 31 -34.19 29.09 -34.23
CA ARG A 31 -35.26 30.07 -34.36
C ARG A 31 -35.46 30.78 -33.02
N VAL A 32 -35.62 32.10 -33.08
CA VAL A 32 -35.96 32.92 -31.91
C VAL A 32 -37.35 33.49 -32.12
N THR A 33 -38.27 33.21 -31.20
CA THR A 33 -39.67 33.66 -31.27
C THR A 33 -40.05 34.40 -29.99
N ALA A 34 -40.84 35.47 -30.11
CA ALA A 34 -41.42 36.13 -28.94
C ALA A 34 -42.49 35.23 -28.30
N SER A 35 -42.43 35.04 -26.98
CA SER A 35 -43.46 34.32 -26.24
C SER A 35 -44.80 35.06 -26.31
N ALA A 36 -45.91 34.37 -26.60
CA ALA A 36 -47.25 34.95 -26.48
C ALA A 36 -47.52 35.36 -25.02
N PRO A 37 -48.17 36.51 -24.74
CA PRO A 37 -48.42 36.95 -23.37
C PRO A 37 -49.35 35.96 -22.66
N GLY A 38 -48.79 35.24 -21.68
CA GLY A 38 -49.56 34.46 -20.71
C GLY A 38 -50.09 35.35 -19.58
N ASN A 39 -51.18 34.94 -18.93
CA ASN A 39 -51.89 35.67 -17.87
C ASN A 39 -51.11 35.84 -16.52
N SER A 40 -49.79 35.89 -16.53
CA SER A 40 -48.95 36.09 -15.34
C SER A 40 -48.08 37.34 -15.47
N SER A 41 -47.81 37.97 -14.33
CA SER A 41 -47.00 39.17 -14.13
C SER A 41 -45.49 38.95 -14.34
N GLU A 42 -45.09 38.00 -15.20
CA GLU A 42 -43.70 37.76 -15.58
C GLU A 42 -43.34 38.56 -16.85
N LYS A 43 -42.13 39.14 -16.88
CA LYS A 43 -41.61 39.83 -18.07
C LYS A 43 -41.57 38.83 -19.25
N PRO A 44 -41.94 39.24 -20.47
CA PRO A 44 -41.88 38.35 -21.63
C PRO A 44 -40.44 37.82 -21.84
N LEU A 45 -40.30 36.60 -22.35
CA LEU A 45 -39.01 35.99 -22.68
C LEU A 45 -38.96 35.68 -24.17
N LEU A 46 -37.78 35.79 -24.79
CA LEU A 46 -37.55 35.28 -26.13
C LEU A 46 -37.27 33.78 -26.03
N GLN A 47 -38.08 32.97 -26.70
CA GLN A 47 -37.88 31.52 -26.77
C GLN A 47 -36.93 31.22 -27.93
N VAL A 48 -35.82 30.56 -27.63
CA VAL A 48 -34.82 30.11 -28.60
C VAL A 48 -34.97 28.61 -28.78
N SER A 49 -35.43 28.17 -29.94
CA SER A 49 -35.54 26.76 -30.29
C SER A 49 -34.46 26.39 -31.30
N SER A 50 -33.59 25.45 -30.96
CA SER A 50 -32.50 24.98 -31.84
C SER A 50 -32.72 23.51 -32.17
N GLU A 51 -33.00 23.24 -33.44
CA GLU A 51 -33.11 21.90 -34.00
C GLU A 51 -31.76 21.45 -34.56
N PHE A 52 -31.31 20.27 -34.18
CA PHE A 52 -30.06 19.65 -34.60
C PHE A 52 -30.34 18.39 -35.40
N LYS A 53 -29.69 18.26 -36.55
CA LYS A 53 -29.66 17.05 -37.39
C LYS A 53 -28.23 16.52 -37.44
N ILE A 54 -28.03 15.31 -36.95
CA ILE A 54 -26.74 14.62 -36.92
C ILE A 54 -26.78 13.48 -37.93
N SER A 55 -25.98 13.58 -38.99
CA SER A 55 -25.89 12.57 -40.04
C SER A 55 -24.58 11.80 -39.95
N ASN A 56 -24.63 10.47 -39.93
CA ASN A 56 -23.42 9.65 -39.93
C ASN A 56 -22.99 9.35 -41.37
N GLN A 57 -21.88 9.95 -41.81
CA GLN A 57 -21.24 9.73 -43.11
C GLN A 57 -20.08 8.73 -43.06
N GLY A 58 -19.84 8.13 -41.90
CA GLY A 58 -18.79 7.13 -41.69
C GLY A 58 -19.19 5.73 -42.18
N THR A 59 -18.34 4.75 -41.89
CA THR A 59 -18.54 3.32 -42.19
C THR A 59 -19.04 2.52 -41.00
N ASP A 60 -18.91 3.02 -39.77
CA ASP A 60 -19.40 2.38 -38.54
C ASP A 60 -20.61 3.11 -37.92
N PRO A 61 -21.52 2.40 -37.24
CA PRO A 61 -22.65 3.03 -36.55
C PRO A 61 -22.20 3.77 -35.29
N ALA A 62 -22.79 4.93 -35.03
CA ALA A 62 -22.62 5.69 -33.80
C ALA A 62 -23.74 5.34 -32.81
N GLN A 63 -23.39 4.87 -31.61
CA GLN A 63 -24.35 4.49 -30.57
C GLN A 63 -24.51 5.60 -29.53
N ASN A 64 -25.67 5.62 -28.86
CA ASN A 64 -26.00 6.56 -27.77
C ASN A 64 -25.67 8.03 -28.08
N VAL A 65 -26.13 8.52 -29.25
CA VAL A 65 -25.81 9.87 -29.72
C VAL A 65 -26.58 10.91 -28.91
N LEU A 66 -25.86 11.64 -28.05
CA LEU A 66 -26.37 12.66 -27.15
C LEU A 66 -25.89 14.04 -27.58
N ILE A 67 -26.75 15.05 -27.48
CA ILE A 67 -26.40 16.45 -27.74
C ILE A 67 -26.40 17.19 -26.41
N GLN A 68 -25.25 17.74 -26.02
CA GLN A 68 -25.14 18.70 -24.93
C GLN A 68 -25.00 20.11 -25.52
N ALA A 69 -25.93 21.00 -25.21
CA ALA A 69 -25.89 22.38 -25.69
C ALA A 69 -25.91 23.36 -24.51
N LYS A 70 -25.12 24.44 -24.62
CA LYS A 70 -24.99 25.50 -23.61
C LYS A 70 -25.22 26.87 -24.25
N LEU A 71 -26.16 27.63 -23.70
CA LEU A 71 -26.39 29.05 -23.99
C LEU A 71 -26.37 29.81 -22.65
N PHE A 72 -25.46 30.76 -22.48
CA PHE A 72 -25.17 31.37 -21.16
C PHE A 72 -24.94 30.29 -20.08
N GLU A 73 -25.60 30.36 -18.92
CA GLU A 73 -25.54 29.34 -17.86
C GLU A 73 -26.51 28.17 -18.07
N GLN A 74 -27.35 28.20 -19.12
CA GLN A 74 -28.31 27.14 -19.39
C GLN A 74 -27.63 25.99 -20.14
N LYS A 75 -27.33 24.90 -19.44
CA LYS A 75 -26.91 23.63 -20.05
C LYS A 75 -28.11 22.70 -20.21
N ARG A 76 -28.23 22.08 -21.38
CA ARG A 76 -29.25 21.08 -21.71
C ARG A 76 -28.62 19.87 -22.36
N THR A 77 -29.21 18.69 -22.16
CA THR A 77 -28.75 17.44 -22.77
C THR A 77 -29.95 16.67 -23.28
N VAL A 78 -29.91 16.23 -24.53
CA VAL A 78 -30.98 15.48 -25.18
C VAL A 78 -30.40 14.30 -25.97
N LEU A 79 -31.09 13.17 -25.97
CA LEU A 79 -30.75 12.03 -26.82
C LEU A 79 -31.25 12.29 -28.23
N ALA A 80 -30.33 12.32 -29.21
CA ALA A 80 -30.68 12.46 -30.62
C ALA A 80 -31.06 11.12 -31.25
N ALA A 81 -30.34 10.05 -30.92
CA ALA A 81 -30.67 8.70 -31.34
C ALA A 81 -29.95 7.68 -30.47
N ARG A 82 -30.55 6.49 -30.28
CA ARG A 82 -29.85 5.35 -29.64
C ARG A 82 -28.78 4.75 -30.56
N GLU A 83 -28.97 4.85 -31.86
CA GLU A 83 -28.03 4.41 -32.89
C GLU A 83 -28.26 5.25 -34.15
N ILE A 84 -27.18 5.69 -34.81
CA ILE A 84 -27.21 6.29 -36.15
C ILE A 84 -26.28 5.47 -37.05
N LYS A 85 -26.87 4.71 -37.97
CA LYS A 85 -26.11 3.90 -38.93
C LYS A 85 -25.48 4.76 -40.02
N PRO A 86 -24.46 4.24 -40.73
CA PRO A 86 -23.93 4.88 -41.94
C PRO A 86 -25.04 5.30 -42.92
N GLY A 87 -25.06 6.57 -43.30
CA GLY A 87 -26.07 7.17 -44.20
C GLY A 87 -27.37 7.63 -43.53
N GLU A 88 -27.59 7.33 -42.25
CA GLU A 88 -28.79 7.74 -41.50
C GLU A 88 -28.57 9.06 -40.74
N SER A 89 -29.65 9.62 -40.19
CA SER A 89 -29.59 10.84 -39.38
C SER A 89 -30.50 10.76 -38.16
N GLY A 90 -30.03 11.27 -37.02
CA GLY A 90 -30.82 11.56 -35.83
C GLY A 90 -31.17 13.04 -35.74
N THR A 91 -32.33 13.37 -35.20
CA THR A 91 -32.74 14.77 -34.95
C THR A 91 -33.12 14.99 -33.50
N ALA A 92 -32.78 16.16 -32.96
CA ALA A 92 -33.25 16.59 -31.65
C ALA A 92 -33.38 18.10 -31.57
N SER A 93 -34.36 18.57 -30.81
CA SER A 93 -34.59 19.99 -30.57
C SER A 93 -34.31 20.34 -29.10
N ILE A 94 -33.68 21.48 -28.89
CA ILE A 94 -33.37 22.01 -27.56
C ILE A 94 -33.89 23.45 -27.48
N ASP A 95 -34.67 23.73 -26.44
CA ASP A 95 -35.20 25.05 -26.18
C ASP A 95 -34.43 25.76 -25.05
N PHE A 96 -34.16 27.04 -25.24
CA PHE A 96 -33.58 27.96 -24.28
C PHE A 96 -34.44 29.22 -24.15
N ALA A 97 -34.25 29.97 -23.07
CA ALA A 97 -34.88 31.27 -22.87
C ALA A 97 -33.84 32.40 -22.85
N LEU A 98 -34.15 33.52 -23.52
CA LEU A 98 -33.40 34.77 -23.44
C LEU A 98 -34.27 35.88 -22.83
N PRO A 99 -33.69 36.82 -22.06
CA PRO A 99 -34.37 38.04 -21.64
C PRO A 99 -35.01 38.81 -22.83
N SER A 100 -36.19 39.41 -22.65
CA SER A 100 -36.90 40.14 -23.74
C SER A 100 -36.13 41.30 -24.35
N ASP A 101 -35.19 41.87 -23.59
CA ASP A 101 -34.31 42.98 -23.97
C ASP A 101 -32.99 42.51 -24.62
N SER A 102 -32.82 41.20 -24.83
CA SER A 102 -31.63 40.66 -25.50
C SER A 102 -31.63 41.04 -26.99
N ALA A 103 -30.72 41.92 -27.40
CA ALA A 103 -30.49 42.29 -28.79
C ALA A 103 -29.14 41.72 -29.26
N GLY A 104 -29.09 41.04 -30.41
CA GLY A 104 -27.83 40.54 -30.99
C GLY A 104 -27.80 39.06 -31.36
N ALA A 105 -26.58 38.56 -31.57
CA ALA A 105 -26.29 37.17 -31.92
C ALA A 105 -25.52 36.46 -30.81
N PHE A 106 -26.06 35.36 -30.27
CA PHE A 106 -25.49 34.65 -29.12
C PHE A 106 -25.05 33.23 -29.50
N PRO A 107 -23.85 32.77 -29.07
CA PRO A 107 -23.38 31.42 -29.35
C PRO A 107 -24.07 30.38 -28.47
N ILE A 108 -24.48 29.28 -29.09
CA ILE A 108 -24.89 28.05 -28.44
C ILE A 108 -23.76 27.04 -28.66
N PHE A 109 -22.99 26.75 -27.61
CA PHE A 109 -21.89 25.78 -27.67
C PHE A 109 -22.44 24.36 -27.58
N VAL A 110 -22.14 23.51 -28.55
CA VAL A 110 -22.72 22.18 -28.69
C VAL A 110 -21.63 21.12 -28.64
N THR A 111 -21.88 20.05 -27.89
CA THR A 111 -21.01 18.86 -27.81
C THR A 111 -21.86 17.64 -28.10
N VAL A 112 -21.57 16.94 -29.19
CA VAL A 112 -22.22 15.69 -29.56
C VAL A 112 -21.40 14.54 -29.01
N LEU A 113 -21.96 13.78 -28.07
CA LEU A 113 -21.36 12.58 -27.50
C LEU A 113 -21.88 11.35 -28.23
N TYR A 114 -21.02 10.36 -28.48
CA TYR A 114 -21.39 9.09 -29.10
C TYR A 114 -20.44 7.98 -28.68
N ASP A 115 -20.93 6.74 -28.71
CA ASP A 115 -20.15 5.54 -28.47
C ASP A 115 -19.87 4.81 -29.79
N ASP A 116 -18.70 4.16 -29.90
CA ASP A 116 -18.44 3.19 -30.94
C ASP A 116 -19.02 1.80 -30.59
N THR A 117 -18.96 0.87 -31.54
CA THR A 117 -19.44 -0.51 -31.32
C THR A 117 -18.58 -1.33 -30.34
N GLY A 118 -17.37 -0.85 -30.02
CA GLY A 118 -16.45 -1.44 -29.05
C GLY A 118 -16.64 -0.93 -27.62
N GLY A 119 -17.58 -0.01 -27.38
CA GLY A 119 -17.85 0.62 -26.08
C GLY A 119 -16.95 1.80 -25.74
N GLY A 120 -16.20 2.35 -26.70
CA GLY A 120 -15.44 3.58 -26.56
C GLY A 120 -16.31 4.82 -26.74
N SER A 121 -16.25 5.77 -25.79
CA SER A 121 -17.03 7.01 -25.85
C SER A 121 -16.22 8.19 -26.38
N PHE A 122 -16.75 8.89 -27.38
CA PHE A 122 -16.15 10.02 -28.08
C PHE A 122 -17.06 11.24 -28.11
N SER A 123 -16.51 12.38 -28.49
CA SER A 123 -17.26 13.62 -28.63
C SER A 123 -16.80 14.49 -29.80
N ASN A 124 -17.72 15.30 -30.33
CA ASN A 124 -17.43 16.30 -31.34
C ASN A 124 -18.04 17.65 -30.96
N ALA A 125 -17.34 18.75 -31.23
CA ALA A 125 -17.84 20.09 -30.97
C ALA A 125 -18.64 20.64 -32.16
N ALA A 126 -19.60 21.52 -31.88
CA ALA A 126 -20.35 22.30 -32.87
C ALA A 126 -20.76 23.65 -32.26
N LEU A 127 -21.14 24.59 -33.12
CA LEU A 127 -21.63 25.91 -32.71
C LEU A 127 -22.96 26.22 -33.43
N ALA A 128 -23.98 26.57 -32.65
CA ALA A 128 -25.22 27.15 -33.15
C ALA A 128 -25.32 28.63 -32.76
N VAL A 129 -26.15 29.42 -33.43
CA VAL A 129 -26.26 30.86 -33.17
C VAL A 129 -27.71 31.26 -33.01
N ALA A 130 -28.06 31.84 -31.86
CA ALA A 130 -29.35 32.47 -31.64
C ALA A 130 -29.28 33.94 -32.07
N ARG A 131 -29.97 34.29 -33.17
CA ARG A 131 -30.06 35.67 -33.67
C ARG A 131 -31.43 36.25 -33.31
N THR A 132 -31.43 37.38 -32.61
CA THR A 132 -32.66 38.15 -32.40
C THR A 132 -32.93 39.05 -33.63
N ALA A 133 -34.16 39.51 -33.81
CA ALA A 133 -34.58 40.21 -35.03
C ALA A 133 -33.81 41.52 -35.31
N GLU A 134 -33.15 42.08 -34.30
CA GLU A 134 -32.31 43.28 -34.37
C GLU A 134 -30.81 43.00 -34.53
N ALA A 135 -30.40 41.73 -34.69
CA ALA A 135 -28.99 41.32 -34.69
C ALA A 135 -28.23 41.78 -35.95
N PRO A 136 -27.28 42.72 -35.85
CA PRO A 136 -26.46 43.14 -37.00
C PRO A 136 -25.36 42.11 -37.29
N GLU A 137 -24.77 42.15 -38.48
CA GLU A 137 -23.53 41.41 -38.75
C GLU A 137 -22.38 41.97 -37.91
N SER A 138 -21.52 41.08 -37.41
CA SER A 138 -20.37 41.47 -36.60
C SER A 138 -19.33 42.18 -37.47
N MET A 139 -18.85 43.33 -37.01
CA MET A 139 -17.74 44.07 -37.65
C MET A 139 -16.37 43.46 -37.31
N LEU A 140 -16.33 42.37 -36.54
CA LEU A 140 -15.12 41.61 -36.24
C LEU A 140 -14.91 40.48 -37.24
N SER A 141 -13.71 40.43 -37.81
CA SER A 141 -13.19 39.24 -38.48
C SER A 141 -12.31 38.46 -37.50
N LEU A 142 -12.65 37.19 -37.28
CA LEU A 142 -11.85 36.24 -36.51
C LEU A 142 -11.26 35.19 -37.46
N ARG A 143 -9.95 35.02 -37.42
CA ARG A 143 -9.25 33.95 -38.13
C ARG A 143 -8.41 33.13 -37.16
N ALA A 144 -8.70 31.83 -37.07
CA ALA A 144 -7.91 30.91 -36.27
C ALA A 144 -6.96 30.08 -37.16
N VAL A 145 -5.69 29.94 -36.76
CA VAL A 145 -4.68 29.15 -37.47
C VAL A 145 -3.92 28.28 -36.48
N LYS A 146 -3.72 27.00 -36.81
CA LYS A 146 -2.85 26.10 -36.03
C LYS A 146 -1.38 26.46 -36.29
N ASP A 147 -0.59 26.64 -35.23
CA ASP A 147 0.86 26.79 -35.33
C ASP A 147 1.47 25.48 -35.85
N THR A 148 2.36 25.57 -36.84
CA THR A 148 2.99 24.39 -37.47
C THR A 148 4.09 23.78 -36.60
N GLN A 149 4.59 24.50 -35.59
CA GLN A 149 5.67 24.03 -34.72
C GLN A 149 5.21 23.62 -33.31
N SER A 150 3.96 23.91 -32.93
CA SER A 150 3.44 23.64 -31.59
C SER A 150 1.94 23.27 -31.62
N ALA A 151 1.43 22.63 -30.57
CA ALA A 151 -0.01 22.31 -30.44
C ALA A 151 -0.86 23.53 -30.04
N ARG A 152 -0.56 24.71 -30.62
CA ARG A 152 -1.20 25.99 -30.31
C ARG A 152 -2.11 26.43 -31.44
N ILE A 153 -3.26 27.00 -31.07
CA ILE A 153 -4.07 27.78 -32.00
C ILE A 153 -3.79 29.26 -31.77
N ILE A 154 -3.45 29.96 -32.84
CA ILE A 154 -3.30 31.42 -32.86
C ILE A 154 -4.56 32.02 -33.49
N CYS A 155 -5.26 32.85 -32.72
CA CYS A 155 -6.43 33.60 -33.16
C CYS A 155 -6.02 35.02 -33.51
N GLN A 156 -6.33 35.46 -34.73
CA GLN A 156 -6.15 36.83 -35.20
C GLN A 156 -7.51 37.50 -35.30
N ILE A 157 -7.65 38.66 -34.64
CA ILE A 157 -8.87 39.44 -34.63
C ILE A 157 -8.59 40.79 -35.31
N SER A 158 -9.47 41.19 -36.22
CA SER A 158 -9.44 42.53 -36.83
C SER A 158 -10.83 43.14 -36.90
N ALA A 159 -10.94 44.44 -36.62
CA ALA A 159 -12.16 45.24 -36.69
C ALA A 159 -12.01 46.37 -37.73
N GLU A 160 -13.07 46.68 -38.49
CA GLU A 160 -13.05 47.76 -39.50
C GLU A 160 -13.13 49.19 -38.92
N GLN A 161 -13.49 49.36 -37.63
CA GLN A 161 -13.57 50.67 -36.95
C GLN A 161 -13.05 50.61 -35.50
N SER A 162 -12.47 51.71 -34.99
CA SER A 162 -11.79 51.80 -33.67
C SER A 162 -12.70 51.74 -32.42
N LEU A 163 -13.98 51.40 -32.57
CA LEU A 163 -14.99 51.45 -31.49
C LEU A 163 -15.00 50.20 -30.59
N VAL A 164 -14.55 49.04 -31.07
CA VAL A 164 -14.48 47.80 -30.27
C VAL A 164 -13.22 47.80 -29.42
N ARG A 165 -13.36 47.78 -28.09
CA ARG A 165 -12.20 47.81 -27.17
C ARG A 165 -11.92 46.47 -26.52
N ASP A 166 -12.94 45.78 -26.02
CA ASP A 166 -12.82 44.53 -25.28
C ASP A 166 -13.56 43.41 -26.03
N VAL A 167 -12.86 42.31 -26.33
CA VAL A 167 -13.42 41.12 -27.00
C VAL A 167 -13.15 39.90 -26.13
N THR A 168 -14.16 39.07 -25.91
CA THR A 168 -14.03 37.79 -25.23
C THR A 168 -13.98 36.67 -26.25
N LEU A 169 -12.91 35.88 -26.21
CA LEU A 169 -12.72 34.68 -27.02
C LEU A 169 -13.06 33.44 -26.21
N THR A 170 -13.89 32.57 -26.76
CA THR A 170 -14.22 31.26 -26.18
C THR A 170 -13.81 30.16 -27.17
N CYS A 171 -12.85 29.32 -26.78
CA CYS A 171 -12.43 28.14 -27.53
C CYS A 171 -13.19 26.91 -27.03
N HIS A 172 -14.11 26.41 -27.86
CA HIS A 172 -14.94 25.25 -27.59
C HIS A 172 -14.39 24.02 -28.32
N VAL A 173 -14.00 23.02 -27.53
CA VAL A 173 -13.39 21.77 -27.99
C VAL A 173 -14.22 20.57 -27.53
N PRO A 174 -14.14 19.42 -28.23
CA PRO A 174 -14.70 18.17 -27.72
C PRO A 174 -14.02 17.73 -26.42
N ASP A 175 -14.71 16.93 -25.61
CA ASP A 175 -14.23 16.37 -24.34
C ASP A 175 -12.96 15.50 -24.50
N ASP A 176 -12.66 15.08 -25.73
CA ASP A 176 -11.47 14.34 -26.14
C ASP A 176 -10.18 15.18 -26.15
N LEU A 177 -10.32 16.51 -26.14
CA LEU A 177 -9.22 17.48 -26.10
C LEU A 177 -9.29 18.34 -24.82
N ILE A 178 -8.15 18.90 -24.41
CA ILE A 178 -8.05 19.85 -23.30
C ILE A 178 -7.49 21.18 -23.81
N VAL A 179 -8.15 22.28 -23.46
CA VAL A 179 -7.64 23.65 -23.62
C VAL A 179 -7.27 24.18 -22.24
N SER A 180 -6.02 24.64 -22.06
CA SER A 180 -5.52 25.09 -20.74
C SER A 180 -6.33 26.25 -20.14
N GLN A 181 -6.82 27.16 -20.98
CA GLN A 181 -7.77 28.23 -20.64
C GLN A 181 -8.72 28.42 -21.81
N ASN A 182 -9.98 28.01 -21.67
CA ASN A 182 -10.97 28.02 -22.75
C ASN A 182 -11.61 29.39 -23.01
N VAL A 183 -11.47 30.37 -22.11
CA VAL A 183 -11.96 31.74 -22.29
C VAL A 183 -10.81 32.74 -22.10
N ARG A 184 -10.70 33.72 -23.00
CA ARG A 184 -9.72 34.82 -22.92
C ARG A 184 -10.32 36.15 -23.34
N SER A 185 -10.16 37.18 -22.51
CA SER A 185 -10.51 38.56 -22.90
C SER A 185 -9.28 39.28 -23.46
N VAL A 186 -9.44 39.92 -24.62
CA VAL A 186 -8.37 40.66 -25.31
C VAL A 186 -8.82 42.07 -25.65
N LYS A 187 -7.86 43.00 -25.56
CA LYS A 187 -8.06 44.39 -25.95
C LYS A 187 -7.53 44.65 -27.35
N LEU A 188 -8.34 45.23 -28.22
CA LEU A 188 -7.91 45.63 -29.56
C LEU A 188 -7.01 46.86 -29.48
N LYS A 189 -5.85 46.81 -30.12
CA LYS A 189 -4.97 47.96 -30.37
C LYS A 189 -5.00 48.27 -31.86
N ASP A 190 -5.39 49.49 -32.23
CA ASP A 190 -5.56 49.92 -33.61
C ASP A 190 -6.45 48.98 -34.45
N GLY A 191 -7.52 48.46 -33.82
CA GLY A 191 -8.46 47.54 -34.46
C GLY A 191 -7.93 46.12 -34.66
N LYS A 192 -6.79 45.73 -34.05
CA LYS A 192 -6.23 44.37 -34.15
C LYS A 192 -5.87 43.78 -32.78
N ALA A 193 -6.02 42.46 -32.64
CA ALA A 193 -5.57 41.70 -31.47
C ALA A 193 -5.18 40.27 -31.86
N SER A 194 -4.40 39.61 -31.01
CA SER A 194 -4.10 38.18 -31.11
C SER A 194 -4.27 37.47 -29.77
N ALA A 195 -4.67 36.21 -29.82
CA ALA A 195 -4.75 35.33 -28.65
C ALA A 195 -4.28 33.92 -29.00
N GLU A 196 -3.82 33.18 -28.00
CA GLU A 196 -3.31 31.82 -28.16
C GLU A 196 -4.07 30.85 -27.25
N PHE A 197 -4.42 29.69 -27.78
CA PHE A 197 -5.00 28.58 -27.03
C PHE A 197 -4.08 27.35 -27.14
N ASP A 198 -3.57 26.86 -26.00
CA ASP A 198 -2.80 25.62 -25.92
C ASP A 198 -3.75 24.42 -25.85
N ILE A 199 -3.67 23.53 -26.84
CA ILE A 199 -4.51 22.34 -26.94
C ILE A 199 -3.67 21.09 -26.73
N SER A 200 -4.18 20.18 -25.91
CA SER A 200 -3.57 18.87 -25.68
C SER A 200 -4.58 17.75 -25.90
N ASN A 201 -4.09 16.60 -26.36
CA ASN A 201 -4.91 15.41 -26.53
C ASN A 201 -5.19 14.76 -25.16
N ARG A 202 -6.46 14.59 -24.78
CA ARG A 202 -6.85 13.92 -23.53
C ARG A 202 -7.04 12.42 -23.71
N LYS A 203 -7.77 12.05 -24.76
CA LYS A 203 -8.12 10.66 -25.09
C LYS A 203 -8.43 10.41 -26.57
N GLY A 204 -8.27 11.42 -27.42
CA GLY A 204 -8.54 11.30 -28.85
C GLY A 204 -7.61 10.29 -29.51
N LEU A 205 -8.18 9.43 -30.35
CA LEU A 205 -7.43 8.38 -31.04
C LEU A 205 -6.49 8.97 -32.09
N ALA A 206 -5.32 8.35 -32.25
CA ALA A 206 -4.36 8.77 -33.25
C ALA A 206 -4.94 8.60 -34.66
N GLY A 207 -4.87 9.65 -35.48
CA GLY A 207 -5.49 9.70 -36.82
C GLY A 207 -6.91 10.28 -36.83
N SER A 208 -7.57 10.43 -35.68
CA SER A 208 -8.87 11.11 -35.59
C SER A 208 -8.75 12.61 -35.86
N LYS A 209 -9.83 13.20 -36.37
CA LYS A 209 -9.94 14.63 -36.67
C LYS A 209 -11.08 15.22 -35.83
N TYR A 210 -10.76 16.21 -35.02
CA TYR A 210 -11.73 16.87 -34.14
C TYR A 210 -12.02 18.29 -34.62
N GLY A 211 -13.30 18.63 -34.74
CA GLY A 211 -13.74 19.99 -34.99
C GLY A 211 -13.59 20.84 -33.73
N ILE A 212 -13.16 22.08 -33.89
CA ILE A 212 -12.97 23.07 -32.81
C ILE A 212 -13.58 24.38 -33.28
N PHE A 213 -14.26 25.07 -32.37
CA PHE A 213 -14.92 26.35 -32.65
C PHE A 213 -14.39 27.42 -31.72
N ILE A 214 -14.11 28.60 -32.29
CA ILE A 214 -13.67 29.76 -31.53
C ILE A 214 -14.67 30.87 -31.77
N ALA A 215 -15.33 31.30 -30.71
CA ALA A 215 -16.28 32.41 -30.71
C ALA A 215 -15.59 33.66 -30.19
N ALA A 216 -15.78 34.79 -30.87
CA ALA A 216 -15.39 36.13 -30.47
C ALA A 216 -16.65 36.96 -30.19
N GLU A 217 -16.81 37.37 -28.95
CA GLU A 217 -17.99 38.05 -28.42
C GLU A 217 -17.62 39.45 -27.93
N TYR A 218 -18.43 40.45 -28.26
CA TYR A 218 -18.35 41.79 -27.68
C TYR A 218 -19.73 42.43 -27.61
N GLU A 219 -19.87 43.45 -26.76
CA GLU A 219 -21.11 44.19 -26.59
C GLU A 219 -20.89 45.68 -26.91
N ASP A 220 -21.77 46.28 -27.71
CA ASP A 220 -21.79 47.73 -27.96
C ASP A 220 -23.23 48.24 -27.87
N LYS A 221 -23.44 49.30 -27.07
CA LYS A 221 -24.75 49.93 -26.84
C LYS A 221 -25.90 48.96 -26.50
N GLY A 222 -25.61 47.88 -25.78
CA GLY A 222 -26.59 46.86 -25.38
C GLY A 222 -26.91 45.81 -26.46
N ILE A 223 -26.18 45.78 -27.57
CA ILE A 223 -26.29 44.77 -28.62
C ILE A 223 -25.08 43.82 -28.54
N HIS A 224 -25.35 42.51 -28.50
CA HIS A 224 -24.33 41.46 -28.47
C HIS A 224 -23.92 41.06 -29.89
N TYR A 225 -22.63 41.09 -30.17
CA TYR A 225 -22.07 40.75 -31.48
C TYR A 225 -21.21 39.49 -31.37
N LEU A 226 -21.39 38.58 -32.33
CA LEU A 226 -20.65 37.32 -32.41
C LEU A 226 -19.97 37.19 -33.77
N SER A 227 -18.67 36.90 -33.76
CA SER A 227 -17.91 36.39 -34.90
C SER A 227 -17.30 35.05 -34.49
N TYR A 228 -17.18 34.08 -35.39
CA TYR A 228 -16.61 32.78 -35.04
C TYR A 228 -15.78 32.20 -36.19
N SER A 229 -14.85 31.32 -35.84
CA SER A 229 -14.02 30.56 -36.76
C SER A 229 -14.04 29.11 -36.31
N ASP A 230 -14.27 28.19 -37.25
CA ASP A 230 -14.10 26.77 -37.03
C ASP A 230 -12.76 26.30 -37.61
N MET A 231 -12.24 25.20 -37.07
CA MET A 231 -11.12 24.48 -37.64
C MET A 231 -11.16 23.01 -37.24
N VAL A 232 -10.45 22.18 -38.00
CA VAL A 232 -10.28 20.76 -37.69
C VAL A 232 -8.85 20.52 -37.24
N ILE A 233 -8.69 19.95 -36.05
CA ILE A 233 -7.39 19.52 -35.54
C ILE A 233 -7.25 18.01 -35.75
N PRO A 234 -6.28 17.58 -36.57
CA PRO A 234 -5.90 16.18 -36.60
C PRO A 234 -5.13 15.84 -35.33
N ILE A 235 -5.49 14.73 -34.68
CA ILE A 235 -4.62 14.08 -33.71
C ILE A 235 -3.52 13.42 -34.52
N GLU A 236 -2.40 14.12 -34.60
CA GLU A 236 -1.18 13.57 -35.17
C GLU A 236 -0.91 12.25 -34.45
N GLN A 237 -0.69 11.18 -35.22
CA GLN A 237 0.08 10.06 -34.69
C GLN A 237 1.30 10.72 -34.07
N VAL A 238 1.45 10.60 -32.75
CA VAL A 238 2.79 10.68 -32.19
C VAL A 238 3.56 9.73 -33.09
N ALA A 239 4.45 10.28 -33.91
CA ALA A 239 5.46 9.47 -34.53
C ALA A 239 6.04 8.77 -33.31
N SER A 240 5.74 7.49 -33.15
CA SER A 240 6.59 6.57 -32.43
C SER A 240 7.83 6.51 -33.30
N ALA A 241 8.56 7.63 -33.36
CA ALA A 241 9.90 7.75 -33.82
C ALA A 241 10.68 6.89 -32.84
N SER A 242 10.70 5.60 -33.16
CA SER A 242 11.84 4.73 -33.06
C SER A 242 12.63 4.77 -31.76
N LEU A 243 12.02 5.17 -30.64
CA LEU A 243 12.45 4.78 -29.30
C LEU A 243 12.15 3.29 -29.12
N TRP A 244 10.99 2.80 -29.58
CA TRP A 244 10.69 1.37 -29.52
C TRP A 244 11.72 0.51 -30.31
N LEU A 245 12.13 0.94 -31.51
CA LEU A 245 13.17 0.22 -32.27
C LEU A 245 14.60 0.49 -31.80
N ARG A 246 14.96 1.72 -31.36
CA ARG A 246 16.31 1.95 -30.80
C ARG A 246 16.51 1.28 -29.45
N TYR A 247 15.46 1.15 -28.63
CA TYR A 247 15.54 0.52 -27.32
C TYR A 247 15.15 -0.96 -27.35
N GLU A 248 14.41 -1.50 -28.31
CA GLU A 248 14.46 -2.95 -28.55
C GLU A 248 15.82 -3.35 -29.09
N LEU A 249 16.43 -2.56 -29.98
CA LEU A 249 17.77 -2.84 -30.45
C LEU A 249 18.80 -2.61 -29.34
N LEU A 250 18.73 -1.53 -28.54
CA LEU A 250 19.60 -1.35 -27.38
C LEU A 250 19.30 -2.36 -26.28
N PHE A 251 18.06 -2.78 -26.02
CA PHE A 251 17.72 -3.76 -24.99
C PHE A 251 18.06 -5.18 -25.45
N SER A 252 17.91 -5.51 -26.73
CA SER A 252 18.36 -6.78 -27.33
C SER A 252 19.87 -6.81 -27.54
N ILE A 253 20.50 -5.66 -27.82
CA ILE A 253 21.96 -5.49 -27.82
C ILE A 253 22.47 -5.45 -26.39
N THR A 254 21.77 -4.88 -25.40
CA THR A 254 22.24 -4.85 -24.00
C THR A 254 21.98 -6.18 -23.34
N LEU A 255 20.86 -6.85 -23.56
CA LEU A 255 20.59 -8.22 -23.14
C LEU A 255 21.49 -9.20 -23.92
N GLY A 256 21.76 -8.93 -25.20
CA GLY A 256 22.70 -9.67 -26.04
C GLY A 256 24.15 -9.47 -25.62
N VAL A 257 24.55 -8.24 -25.27
CA VAL A 257 25.88 -7.85 -24.77
C VAL A 257 26.01 -8.26 -23.31
N LEU A 258 24.96 -8.27 -22.49
CA LEU A 258 24.96 -8.83 -21.14
C LEU A 258 24.98 -10.35 -21.21
N SER A 259 24.31 -10.98 -22.18
CA SER A 259 24.39 -12.43 -22.45
C SER A 259 25.74 -12.82 -23.03
N ILE A 260 26.37 -11.96 -23.85
CA ILE A 260 27.72 -12.13 -24.39
C ILE A 260 28.75 -11.80 -23.31
N ILE A 261 28.56 -10.80 -22.46
CA ILE A 261 29.42 -10.48 -21.30
C ILE A 261 29.25 -11.57 -20.26
N ILE A 262 28.06 -12.12 -20.01
CA ILE A 262 27.86 -13.31 -19.17
C ILE A 262 28.53 -14.51 -19.85
N ALA A 263 28.40 -14.71 -21.17
CA ALA A 263 29.07 -15.78 -21.89
C ALA A 263 30.61 -15.62 -21.96
N VAL A 264 31.13 -14.39 -22.01
CA VAL A 264 32.56 -14.02 -22.09
C VAL A 264 33.17 -13.97 -20.69
N ILE A 265 32.45 -13.54 -19.65
CA ILE A 265 32.83 -13.71 -18.24
C ILE A 265 32.76 -15.20 -17.87
N SER A 266 31.84 -15.98 -18.49
CA SER A 266 31.82 -17.44 -18.44
C SER A 266 33.00 -18.10 -19.19
N ILE A 267 33.76 -17.32 -19.98
CA ILE A 267 34.96 -17.74 -20.72
C ILE A 267 36.09 -16.74 -20.37
N PRO A 268 36.70 -16.72 -19.16
CA PRO A 268 37.19 -17.88 -18.44
C PRO A 268 37.21 -17.69 -16.90
N MET A 269 36.10 -17.38 -16.22
CA MET A 269 36.06 -17.47 -14.75
C MET A 269 35.98 -18.92 -14.29
N THR A 270 37.14 -19.57 -14.27
CA THR A 270 37.45 -20.86 -13.61
C THR A 270 36.36 -21.95 -13.75
N ARG A 271 36.45 -22.67 -14.87
CA ARG A 271 35.76 -23.93 -15.29
C ARG A 271 35.37 -24.96 -14.22
N LYS A 272 35.77 -24.83 -12.94
CA LYS A 272 35.59 -25.83 -11.88
C LYS A 272 34.52 -25.50 -10.82
N SER A 273 34.02 -24.27 -10.69
CA SER A 273 33.02 -23.94 -9.64
C SER A 273 31.56 -24.05 -10.13
N LEU A 274 31.23 -23.52 -11.31
CA LEU A 274 29.89 -23.63 -11.91
C LEU A 274 29.51 -25.09 -12.20
N PHE A 275 30.43 -25.89 -12.79
CA PHE A 275 30.16 -27.31 -13.07
C PHE A 275 29.92 -28.17 -11.81
N ARG A 276 30.34 -27.73 -10.62
CA ARG A 276 30.04 -28.45 -9.36
C ARG A 276 28.61 -28.25 -8.87
N LEU A 277 27.95 -27.14 -9.23
CA LEU A 277 26.53 -26.90 -8.93
C LEU A 277 25.59 -27.61 -9.92
N PHE A 278 26.06 -27.87 -11.15
CA PHE A 278 25.20 -28.33 -12.25
C PHE A 278 25.27 -29.84 -12.58
N GLY A 279 26.22 -30.59 -12.01
CA GLY A 279 26.34 -32.04 -12.23
C GLY A 279 26.70 -32.41 -13.69
N GLU A 280 26.84 -33.71 -13.98
CA GLU A 280 27.05 -34.25 -15.33
C GLU A 280 25.80 -34.07 -16.22
N LYS A 281 25.47 -32.83 -16.59
CA LYS A 281 24.37 -32.52 -17.50
C LYS A 281 24.83 -32.44 -18.96
N SER A 282 23.93 -32.82 -19.86
CA SER A 282 23.96 -32.37 -21.25
C SER A 282 23.84 -30.84 -21.29
N ARG A 283 24.71 -30.14 -22.05
CA ARG A 283 24.63 -28.68 -22.26
C ARG A 283 23.23 -28.21 -22.69
N GLN A 284 22.47 -29.10 -23.34
CA GLN A 284 21.15 -28.80 -23.88
C GLN A 284 20.07 -28.68 -22.78
N GLU A 285 20.15 -29.46 -21.70
CA GLU A 285 19.20 -29.37 -20.59
C GLU A 285 19.33 -28.05 -19.83
N LEU A 286 20.56 -27.58 -19.63
CA LEU A 286 20.81 -26.28 -19.00
C LEU A 286 20.32 -25.13 -19.88
N LEU A 287 20.56 -25.21 -21.20
CA LEU A 287 20.06 -24.19 -22.14
C LEU A 287 18.53 -24.10 -22.10
N LEU A 288 17.84 -25.24 -22.04
CA LEU A 288 16.39 -25.29 -21.99
C LEU A 288 15.82 -24.79 -20.65
N ASP A 289 16.47 -25.11 -19.52
CA ASP A 289 16.12 -24.56 -18.21
C ASP A 289 16.22 -23.01 -18.23
N ILE A 290 17.32 -22.47 -18.78
CA ILE A 290 17.52 -21.01 -18.92
C ILE A 290 16.46 -20.40 -19.84
N LEU A 291 16.21 -21.00 -21.00
CA LEU A 291 15.19 -20.54 -21.93
C LEU A 291 13.80 -20.54 -21.28
N THR A 292 13.48 -21.57 -20.48
CA THR A 292 12.21 -21.65 -19.75
C THR A 292 12.06 -20.49 -18.77
N ILE A 293 13.10 -20.20 -17.99
CA ILE A 293 13.09 -19.06 -17.06
C ILE A 293 12.94 -17.75 -17.84
N LEU A 294 13.69 -17.54 -18.92
CA LEU A 294 13.56 -16.33 -19.75
C LEU A 294 12.15 -16.15 -20.34
N ILE A 295 11.49 -17.24 -20.76
CA ILE A 295 10.10 -17.20 -21.23
C ILE A 295 9.16 -16.77 -20.09
N ILE A 296 9.36 -17.29 -18.88
CA ILE A 296 8.56 -16.93 -17.70
C ILE A 296 8.77 -15.47 -17.33
N GLU A 297 10.03 -15.01 -17.25
CA GLU A 297 10.33 -13.60 -16.93
C GLU A 297 9.79 -12.66 -18.01
N GLY A 298 9.90 -13.03 -19.29
CA GLY A 298 9.30 -12.28 -20.40
C GLY A 298 7.77 -12.22 -20.29
N PHE A 299 7.12 -13.32 -19.92
CA PHE A 299 5.68 -13.33 -19.64
C PHE A 299 5.35 -12.39 -18.48
N ILE A 300 6.02 -12.49 -17.33
CA ILE A 300 5.81 -11.59 -16.18
C ILE A 300 5.99 -10.13 -16.60
N LEU A 301 7.11 -9.79 -17.23
CA LEU A 301 7.42 -8.41 -17.63
C LEU A 301 6.38 -7.85 -18.60
N SER A 302 5.88 -8.65 -19.55
CA SER A 302 4.84 -8.21 -20.49
C SER A 302 3.51 -7.84 -19.81
N GLN A 303 3.26 -8.32 -18.59
CA GLN A 303 2.06 -7.99 -17.82
C GLN A 303 2.27 -6.85 -16.81
N LEU A 304 3.48 -6.31 -16.69
CA LEU A 304 3.84 -5.27 -15.71
C LEU A 304 4.01 -3.87 -16.32
N SER A 305 3.51 -3.64 -17.54
CA SER A 305 3.53 -2.33 -18.21
C SER A 305 4.90 -1.62 -18.10
N PRO A 306 5.96 -2.21 -18.69
CA PRO A 306 7.35 -1.80 -18.48
C PRO A 306 7.64 -0.34 -18.80
N GLU A 307 6.81 0.30 -19.63
CA GLU A 307 6.86 1.73 -19.92
C GLU A 307 6.78 2.61 -18.67
N TYR A 308 6.01 2.22 -17.64
CA TYR A 308 5.85 3.00 -16.40
C TYR A 308 6.95 2.70 -15.36
N LEU A 309 7.68 1.59 -15.52
CA LEU A 309 8.78 1.26 -14.61
C LEU A 309 9.95 2.25 -14.74
N MET A 310 10.09 2.87 -15.91
CA MET A 310 11.16 3.80 -16.24
C MET A 310 10.78 5.28 -16.05
N THR A 311 9.52 5.59 -15.73
CA THR A 311 9.10 6.98 -15.49
C THR A 311 9.63 7.49 -14.15
N GLN A 312 10.05 8.75 -14.12
CA GLN A 312 10.55 9.43 -12.91
C GLN A 312 9.40 10.01 -12.08
N THR A 313 8.36 9.21 -11.87
CA THR A 313 7.17 9.57 -11.11
C THR A 313 7.13 8.82 -9.77
N THR A 314 6.60 9.49 -8.76
CA THR A 314 6.50 8.95 -7.40
C THR A 314 5.44 7.86 -7.37
N THR A 315 5.81 6.65 -6.93
CA THR A 315 4.92 5.48 -6.99
C THR A 315 3.67 5.66 -6.12
N THR A 316 2.52 5.18 -6.60
CA THR A 316 1.23 5.19 -5.90
C THR A 316 0.73 3.76 -5.62
N GLY A 317 -0.52 3.61 -5.19
CA GLY A 317 -1.18 2.32 -4.98
C GLY A 317 -1.02 1.75 -3.57
N GLY A 318 -2.16 1.45 -2.92
CA GLY A 318 -2.21 0.85 -1.59
C GLY A 318 -1.27 1.53 -0.59
N ASP A 319 -0.51 0.71 0.12
CA ASP A 319 0.52 1.11 1.09
C ASP A 319 1.83 1.55 0.40
N THR A 320 2.04 1.19 -0.87
CA THR A 320 3.25 1.47 -1.64
C THR A 320 3.57 2.97 -1.71
N ALA A 321 2.55 3.82 -1.79
CA ALA A 321 2.72 5.27 -1.83
C ALA A 321 3.43 5.82 -0.58
N SER A 322 3.05 5.34 0.61
CA SER A 322 3.62 5.77 1.89
C SER A 322 5.05 5.27 2.09
N HIS A 323 5.41 4.14 1.45
CA HIS A 323 6.77 3.60 1.48
C HIS A 323 7.78 4.49 0.75
N TYR A 324 7.36 5.30 -0.23
CA TYR A 324 8.30 6.17 -0.96
C TYR A 324 8.97 7.20 -0.04
N TYR A 325 8.20 7.84 0.85
CA TYR A 325 8.75 8.75 1.86
C TYR A 325 9.80 8.06 2.74
N THR A 326 9.66 6.77 3.02
CA THR A 326 10.66 6.01 3.79
C THR A 326 11.97 5.85 3.04
N ALA A 327 11.89 5.51 1.75
CA ALA A 327 13.07 5.39 0.90
C ALA A 327 13.79 6.74 0.78
N ASP A 328 13.03 7.82 0.56
CA ASP A 328 13.56 9.18 0.47
C ASP A 328 14.22 9.62 1.78
N TYR A 329 13.55 9.41 2.92
CA TYR A 329 14.07 9.75 4.24
C TYR A 329 15.34 8.95 4.58
N LEU A 330 15.37 7.65 4.28
CA LEU A 330 16.57 6.82 4.43
C LEU A 330 17.73 7.37 3.60
N ARG A 331 17.47 7.68 2.32
CA ARG A 331 18.48 8.15 1.36
C ARG A 331 19.08 9.51 1.70
N HIS A 332 18.25 10.45 2.12
CA HIS A 332 18.63 11.86 2.26
C HIS A 332 18.89 12.29 3.71
N LYS A 333 18.37 11.58 4.71
CA LYS A 333 18.48 11.95 6.13
C LYS A 333 19.30 10.99 6.97
N LEU A 334 19.10 9.67 6.79
CA LEU A 334 19.72 8.65 7.65
C LEU A 334 21.09 8.17 7.11
N LEU A 335 21.15 7.72 5.85
CA LEU A 335 22.39 7.18 5.27
C LEU A 335 23.58 8.16 5.27
N PRO A 336 23.40 9.48 5.04
CA PRO A 336 24.49 10.44 5.18
C PRO A 336 25.13 10.49 6.57
N LYS A 337 24.39 10.08 7.61
CA LYS A 337 24.87 9.96 9.00
C LYS A 337 25.40 8.55 9.33
N GLY A 338 25.39 7.62 8.36
CA GLY A 338 25.74 6.22 8.57
C GLY A 338 24.66 5.40 9.28
N GLU A 339 23.39 5.85 9.23
CA GLU A 339 22.29 5.20 9.95
C GLU A 339 21.31 4.49 8.99
N ILE A 340 20.77 3.37 9.46
CA ILE A 340 19.78 2.55 8.72
C ILE A 340 18.35 2.75 9.28
N GLY A 341 18.25 3.24 10.52
CA GLY A 341 17.01 3.62 11.17
C GLY A 341 17.28 4.75 12.16
N GLY A 342 16.28 5.58 12.41
CA GLY A 342 16.39 6.80 13.21
C GLY A 342 15.02 7.35 13.58
N TRP A 343 14.95 8.59 14.04
CA TRP A 343 13.68 9.23 14.38
C TRP A 343 13.16 10.09 13.23
N THR A 344 11.87 9.96 12.91
CA THR A 344 11.20 10.88 11.97
C THR A 344 10.04 11.57 12.69
N PRO A 345 9.86 12.90 12.56
CA PRO A 345 8.70 13.61 13.11
C PRO A 345 7.47 13.56 12.17
N GLY A 346 7.61 12.98 10.97
CA GLY A 346 6.67 13.12 9.86
C GLY A 346 5.25 12.63 10.11
N ASN A 347 5.07 11.50 10.81
CA ASN A 347 3.75 10.95 11.15
C ASN A 347 3.70 10.62 12.65
N TYR A 348 2.49 10.41 13.19
CA TYR A 348 2.24 9.94 14.56
C TYR A 348 2.93 10.72 15.67
N ALA A 349 3.07 12.03 15.51
CA ALA A 349 3.85 12.88 16.40
C ALA A 349 5.32 12.42 16.61
N GLY A 350 5.82 11.60 15.70
CA GLY A 350 7.15 11.03 15.65
C GLY A 350 7.21 9.54 16.00
N PHE A 351 8.09 8.80 15.34
CA PHE A 351 8.33 7.38 15.59
C PHE A 351 9.73 6.94 15.06
N PRO A 352 10.28 5.80 15.55
CA PRO A 352 11.56 5.29 15.09
C PRO A 352 11.43 4.56 13.73
N ILE A 353 11.62 5.29 12.63
CA ILE A 353 11.50 4.75 11.26
C ILE A 353 12.58 3.68 10.99
N LEU A 354 12.18 2.58 10.32
CA LEU A 354 13.00 1.40 10.03
C LEU A 354 13.55 0.62 11.24
N GLN A 355 13.18 0.99 12.47
CA GLN A 355 13.50 0.21 13.69
C GLN A 355 12.62 -1.04 13.83
N PHE A 356 11.36 -0.94 13.41
CA PHE A 356 10.35 -2.02 13.47
C PHE A 356 9.84 -2.43 12.08
N TYR A 357 10.59 -2.11 11.03
CA TYR A 357 10.28 -2.48 9.64
C TYR A 357 11.56 -2.89 8.91
N PHE A 358 11.43 -3.58 7.78
CA PHE A 358 12.52 -4.32 7.15
C PHE A 358 13.39 -3.44 6.23
N PRO A 359 14.68 -3.21 6.54
CA PRO A 359 15.47 -2.20 5.81
C PRO A 359 16.07 -2.67 4.48
N LEU A 360 16.29 -3.98 4.28
CA LEU A 360 17.06 -4.47 3.12
C LEU A 360 16.52 -3.98 1.77
N PRO A 361 15.21 -4.05 1.46
CA PRO A 361 14.69 -3.56 0.19
C PRO A 361 14.92 -2.05 -0.01
N PHE A 362 14.75 -1.24 1.03
CA PHE A 362 14.99 0.21 0.95
C PHE A 362 16.48 0.53 0.75
N LEU A 363 17.38 -0.24 1.37
CA LEU A 363 18.82 -0.11 1.15
C LEU A 363 19.20 -0.46 -0.28
N LEU A 364 18.57 -1.47 -0.89
CA LEU A 364 18.76 -1.80 -2.30
C LEU A 364 18.23 -0.69 -3.22
N MET A 365 17.10 -0.07 -2.88
CA MET A 365 16.60 1.12 -3.60
C MET A 365 17.60 2.27 -3.55
N CYS A 366 18.13 2.58 -2.36
CA CYS A 366 19.13 3.63 -2.18
C CYS A 366 20.47 3.30 -2.87
N ALA A 367 20.86 2.02 -2.91
CA ALA A 367 22.06 1.59 -3.61
C ALA A 367 21.90 1.70 -5.14
N MET A 368 20.72 1.38 -5.66
CA MET A 368 20.40 1.50 -7.07
C MET A 368 20.20 2.96 -7.50
N ASP A 369 19.79 3.84 -6.57
CA ASP A 369 19.70 5.30 -6.77
C ASP A 369 21.04 5.94 -7.22
N ILE A 370 22.17 5.30 -6.92
CA ILE A 370 23.50 5.75 -7.39
C ILE A 370 23.61 5.72 -8.92
N LEU A 371 22.85 4.85 -9.59
CA LEU A 371 22.92 4.61 -11.04
C LEU A 371 21.71 5.16 -11.80
N ILE A 372 20.54 5.18 -11.18
CA ILE A 372 19.27 5.60 -11.78
C ILE A 372 18.45 6.39 -10.74
N PRO A 373 17.48 7.23 -11.12
CA PRO A 373 16.69 7.99 -10.15
C PRO A 373 15.96 7.11 -9.13
N LEU A 374 15.86 7.57 -7.88
CA LEU A 374 15.17 6.87 -6.78
C LEU A 374 13.76 6.39 -7.15
N GLN A 375 13.00 7.17 -7.93
CA GLN A 375 11.67 6.78 -8.44
C GLN A 375 11.71 5.48 -9.23
N VAL A 376 12.70 5.35 -10.13
CA VAL A 376 12.87 4.18 -11.00
C VAL A 376 13.44 3.02 -10.19
N ALA A 377 14.41 3.30 -9.30
CA ALA A 377 14.98 2.30 -8.39
C ALA A 377 13.90 1.67 -7.49
N PHE A 378 13.00 2.50 -6.94
CA PHE A 378 11.90 2.05 -6.09
C PHE A 378 11.01 1.03 -6.81
N LYS A 379 10.60 1.32 -8.06
CA LYS A 379 9.74 0.44 -8.88
C LYS A 379 10.40 -0.89 -9.22
N TRP A 380 11.69 -0.88 -9.57
CA TRP A 380 12.42 -2.11 -9.89
C TRP A 380 12.65 -2.98 -8.66
N ILE A 381 13.03 -2.38 -7.53
CA ILE A 381 13.31 -3.14 -6.32
C ILE A 381 12.01 -3.65 -5.67
N SER A 382 10.89 -2.93 -5.76
CA SER A 382 9.59 -3.44 -5.29
C SER A 382 9.18 -4.72 -6.04
N LEU A 383 9.48 -4.83 -7.34
CA LEU A 383 9.19 -6.01 -8.16
C LEU A 383 10.25 -7.12 -8.08
N SER A 384 11.40 -6.87 -7.45
CA SER A 384 12.51 -7.84 -7.43
C SER A 384 12.13 -9.18 -6.82
N GLY A 385 11.22 -9.21 -5.83
CA GLY A 385 10.69 -10.45 -5.26
C GLY A 385 9.91 -11.29 -6.28
N THR A 386 9.11 -10.64 -7.11
CA THR A 386 8.35 -11.25 -8.21
C THR A 386 9.27 -11.92 -9.23
N PHE A 387 10.28 -11.18 -9.72
CA PHE A 387 11.26 -11.71 -10.69
C PHE A 387 12.22 -12.73 -10.07
N LEU A 388 12.45 -12.69 -8.75
CA LEU A 388 13.29 -13.68 -8.07
C LEU A 388 12.54 -14.99 -7.78
N MET A 389 11.21 -15.00 -7.82
CA MET A 389 10.40 -16.17 -7.44
C MET A 389 10.59 -17.37 -8.38
N PRO A 390 10.45 -17.25 -9.72
CA PRO A 390 10.70 -18.39 -10.61
C PRO A 390 12.11 -19.00 -10.49
N PRO A 391 13.22 -18.24 -10.46
CA PRO A 391 14.55 -18.81 -10.29
C PRO A 391 14.79 -19.32 -8.87
N ALA A 392 14.15 -18.76 -7.83
CA ALA A 392 14.25 -19.28 -6.47
C ALA A 392 13.66 -20.70 -6.34
N ILE A 393 12.49 -20.95 -6.93
CA ILE A 393 11.89 -22.30 -6.98
C ILE A 393 12.79 -23.26 -7.76
N TYR A 394 13.33 -22.82 -8.91
CA TYR A 394 14.31 -23.61 -9.67
C TYR A 394 15.48 -24.03 -8.78
N ILE A 395 16.15 -23.05 -8.15
CA ILE A 395 17.32 -23.27 -7.29
C ILE A 395 16.99 -24.21 -6.13
N MET A 396 15.83 -24.04 -5.48
CA MET A 396 15.40 -24.91 -4.40
C MET A 396 15.22 -26.36 -4.87
N LEU A 397 14.51 -26.60 -5.98
CA LEU A 397 14.33 -27.94 -6.54
C LEU A 397 15.64 -28.57 -7.01
N ARG A 398 16.58 -27.77 -7.53
CA ARG A 398 17.94 -28.22 -7.86
C ARG A 398 18.70 -28.65 -6.62
N PHE A 399 18.61 -27.90 -5.53
CA PHE A 399 19.23 -28.27 -4.26
C PHE A 399 18.63 -29.56 -3.68
N LEU A 400 17.33 -29.77 -3.85
CA LEU A 400 16.63 -31.02 -3.52
C LEU A 400 16.96 -32.20 -4.46
N ARG A 401 17.83 -31.99 -5.47
CA ARG A 401 18.22 -32.97 -6.48
C ARG A 401 17.04 -33.50 -7.31
N CYS A 402 16.04 -32.65 -7.55
CA CYS A 402 14.92 -32.96 -8.44
C CYS A 402 15.42 -33.19 -9.88
N PRO A 403 15.06 -34.33 -10.51
CA PRO A 403 15.50 -34.64 -11.88
C PRO A 403 14.80 -33.79 -12.94
N PHE A 404 15.44 -33.67 -14.11
CA PHE A 404 14.87 -32.99 -15.27
C PHE A 404 13.58 -33.71 -15.73
N PRO A 405 12.52 -32.99 -16.15
CA PRO A 405 12.38 -31.52 -16.28
C PRO A 405 11.81 -30.81 -15.04
N GLY A 406 11.76 -31.45 -13.87
CA GLY A 406 11.06 -30.97 -12.68
C GLY A 406 11.44 -29.55 -12.22
N PRO A 407 12.73 -29.16 -12.10
CA PRO A 407 13.11 -27.81 -11.70
C PRO A 407 12.56 -26.71 -12.62
N ALA A 408 12.59 -26.91 -13.94
CA ALA A 408 12.04 -25.94 -14.90
C ALA A 408 10.51 -25.87 -14.81
N ILE A 409 9.84 -27.02 -14.65
CA ILE A 409 8.39 -27.06 -14.38
C ILE A 409 8.05 -26.31 -13.08
N GLY A 410 8.89 -26.41 -12.05
CA GLY A 410 8.71 -25.67 -10.81
C GLY A 410 8.70 -24.15 -11.01
N SER A 411 9.60 -23.62 -11.83
CA SER A 411 9.56 -22.21 -12.22
C SER A 411 8.28 -21.85 -12.95
N VAL A 412 7.81 -22.70 -13.88
CA VAL A 412 6.56 -22.46 -14.61
C VAL A 412 5.36 -22.43 -13.65
N PHE A 413 5.34 -23.31 -12.65
CA PHE A 413 4.29 -23.38 -11.64
C PHE A 413 4.30 -22.23 -10.62
N SER A 414 5.29 -21.33 -10.66
CA SER A 414 5.20 -20.06 -9.93
C SER A 414 4.14 -19.13 -10.52
N LEU A 415 3.82 -19.25 -11.82
CA LEU A 415 2.92 -18.33 -12.52
C LEU A 415 1.49 -18.32 -11.93
N PRO A 416 0.82 -19.48 -11.72
CA PRO A 416 -0.49 -19.49 -11.05
C PRO A 416 -0.49 -18.95 -9.62
N PHE A 417 0.65 -19.01 -8.92
CA PHE A 417 0.80 -18.38 -7.61
C PHE A 417 0.95 -16.85 -7.73
N LEU A 418 1.83 -16.38 -8.61
CA LEU A 418 2.13 -14.96 -8.82
C LEU A 418 0.92 -14.17 -9.34
N PHE A 419 0.14 -14.77 -10.25
CA PHE A 419 -1.05 -14.17 -10.86
C PHE A 419 -2.36 -14.58 -10.17
N ASN A 420 -2.29 -15.10 -8.93
CA ASN A 420 -3.49 -15.48 -8.19
C ASN A 420 -4.35 -14.23 -7.85
N PRO A 421 -5.58 -14.09 -8.41
CA PRO A 421 -6.41 -12.92 -8.17
C PRO A 421 -7.21 -12.99 -6.87
N ALA A 422 -7.26 -14.14 -6.20
CA ALA A 422 -8.13 -14.37 -5.04
C ALA A 422 -7.65 -13.65 -3.77
N ASN A 423 -6.41 -13.16 -3.75
CA ASN A 423 -5.87 -12.41 -2.62
C ASN A 423 -4.94 -11.29 -3.09
N SER A 424 -5.13 -10.10 -2.55
CA SER A 424 -4.34 -8.91 -2.84
C SER A 424 -3.55 -8.40 -1.63
N MET A 425 -3.62 -9.08 -0.48
CA MET A 425 -2.97 -8.64 0.76
C MET A 425 -2.28 -9.77 1.54
N TRP A 426 -2.23 -11.01 1.02
CA TRP A 426 -1.64 -12.15 1.76
C TRP A 426 -0.12 -12.19 1.66
N GLY A 427 0.44 -11.61 0.59
CA GLY A 427 1.88 -11.50 0.36
C GLY A 427 2.41 -12.49 -0.69
N GLY A 428 3.49 -12.10 -1.38
CA GLY A 428 4.26 -12.97 -2.28
C GLY A 428 3.77 -13.01 -3.72
N ASN A 429 2.48 -12.82 -3.99
CA ASN A 429 1.95 -12.66 -5.34
C ASN A 429 2.07 -11.21 -5.85
N ILE A 430 1.78 -10.98 -7.12
CA ILE A 430 1.96 -9.67 -7.76
C ILE A 430 1.01 -8.63 -7.17
N LEU A 431 -0.27 -8.97 -6.97
CA LEU A 431 -1.25 -8.03 -6.40
C LEU A 431 -0.88 -7.60 -4.98
N SER A 432 -0.41 -8.52 -4.13
CA SER A 432 0.10 -8.15 -2.79
C SER A 432 1.37 -7.31 -2.86
N THR A 433 2.27 -7.61 -3.81
CA THR A 433 3.48 -6.80 -4.03
C THR A 433 3.10 -5.36 -4.41
N LEU A 434 2.12 -5.19 -5.29
CA LEU A 434 1.58 -3.88 -5.70
C LEU A 434 0.79 -3.20 -4.57
N ALA A 435 0.17 -3.95 -3.67
CA ALA A 435 -0.50 -3.39 -2.49
C ALA A 435 0.48 -2.81 -1.45
N GLY A 436 1.76 -3.20 -1.48
CA GLY A 436 2.81 -2.73 -0.56
C GLY A 436 3.66 -3.84 0.06
N GLU A 437 3.32 -5.12 -0.15
CA GLU A 437 3.99 -6.28 0.46
C GLU A 437 5.26 -6.72 -0.29
N PHE A 438 6.01 -5.76 -0.85
CA PHE A 438 7.20 -6.05 -1.66
C PHE A 438 8.37 -6.57 -0.83
N THR A 439 8.50 -6.13 0.43
CA THR A 439 9.54 -6.62 1.36
C THR A 439 9.32 -8.11 1.67
N TYR A 440 8.06 -8.49 1.88
CA TYR A 440 7.64 -9.88 2.07
C TYR A 440 7.88 -10.72 0.82
N SER A 441 7.50 -10.20 -0.36
CA SER A 441 7.71 -10.87 -1.66
C SER A 441 9.19 -11.18 -1.90
N MET A 442 10.08 -10.20 -1.69
CA MET A 442 11.53 -10.40 -1.79
C MET A 442 12.03 -11.46 -0.81
N SER A 443 11.65 -11.35 0.46
CA SER A 443 12.10 -12.30 1.49
C SER A 443 11.59 -13.72 1.23
N LEU A 444 10.37 -13.88 0.73
CA LEU A 444 9.80 -15.19 0.40
C LEU A 444 10.64 -15.88 -0.68
N SER A 445 10.99 -15.18 -1.75
CA SER A 445 11.87 -15.70 -2.80
C SER A 445 13.26 -16.08 -2.26
N ILE A 446 13.89 -15.23 -1.43
CA ILE A 446 15.18 -15.53 -0.80
C ILE A 446 15.07 -16.74 0.15
N SER A 447 13.94 -16.89 0.85
CA SER A 447 13.72 -18.00 1.79
C SER A 447 13.70 -19.36 1.09
N LEU A 448 13.20 -19.45 -0.15
CA LEU A 448 13.26 -20.69 -0.93
C LEU A 448 14.70 -21.07 -1.30
N ILE A 449 15.51 -20.08 -1.68
CA ILE A 449 16.95 -20.28 -1.94
C ILE A 449 17.64 -20.77 -0.66
N PHE A 450 17.32 -20.15 0.48
CA PHE A 450 17.79 -20.59 1.80
C PHE A 450 17.37 -22.02 2.12
N LEU A 451 16.09 -22.37 2.00
CA LEU A 451 15.58 -23.71 2.34
C LEU A 451 16.22 -24.81 1.48
N GLY A 452 16.40 -24.58 0.19
CA GLY A 452 17.16 -25.51 -0.66
C GLY A 452 18.63 -25.60 -0.25
N SER A 453 19.28 -24.46 -0.03
CA SER A 453 20.69 -24.42 0.37
C SER A 453 20.93 -25.06 1.76
N LEU A 454 19.96 -24.92 2.67
CA LEU A 454 19.90 -25.55 3.98
C LEU A 454 19.76 -27.06 3.85
N TYR A 455 18.88 -27.53 2.96
CA TYR A 455 18.71 -28.96 2.71
C TYR A 455 20.03 -29.63 2.31
N GLN A 456 20.77 -29.05 1.36
CA GLN A 456 22.10 -29.55 1.03
C GLN A 456 23.08 -29.41 2.19
N GLY A 457 23.07 -28.27 2.89
CA GLY A 457 23.95 -28.01 4.02
C GLY A 457 23.82 -29.04 5.13
N CYS A 458 22.60 -29.41 5.50
CA CYS A 458 22.30 -30.42 6.51
C CYS A 458 22.59 -31.86 6.05
N MET A 459 22.44 -32.16 4.75
CA MET A 459 22.77 -33.49 4.21
C MET A 459 24.28 -33.70 4.07
N GLU A 460 25.03 -32.66 3.68
CA GLU A 460 26.47 -32.74 3.39
C GLU A 460 27.35 -32.23 4.54
N ASN A 461 26.76 -31.59 5.55
CA ASN A 461 27.44 -30.91 6.67
C ASN A 461 28.45 -29.84 6.20
N ARG A 462 28.03 -29.00 5.26
CA ARG A 462 28.84 -27.94 4.63
C ARG A 462 28.04 -26.65 4.46
N HIS A 463 28.71 -25.56 4.11
CA HIS A 463 28.07 -24.28 3.76
C HIS A 463 27.40 -23.53 4.93
N VAL A 464 27.92 -23.68 6.16
CA VAL A 464 27.41 -22.95 7.35
C VAL A 464 27.39 -21.43 7.09
N THR A 465 28.50 -20.85 6.64
CA THR A 465 28.63 -19.40 6.37
C THR A 465 27.67 -18.91 5.29
N ARG A 466 27.55 -19.65 4.18
CA ARG A 466 26.58 -19.36 3.10
C ARG A 466 25.15 -19.33 3.64
N ASN A 467 24.78 -20.34 4.42
CA ASN A 467 23.42 -20.43 4.98
C ASN A 467 23.17 -19.40 6.06
N ALA A 468 24.17 -19.05 6.88
CA ALA A 468 24.09 -17.97 7.84
C ALA A 468 23.88 -16.60 7.16
N PHE A 469 24.57 -16.36 6.05
CA PHE A 469 24.35 -15.14 5.25
C PHE A 469 22.97 -15.12 4.60
N LEU A 470 22.45 -16.25 4.13
CA LEU A 470 21.07 -16.35 3.64
C LEU A 470 20.05 -16.11 4.76
N VAL A 471 20.29 -16.59 5.98
CA VAL A 471 19.47 -16.24 7.16
C VAL A 471 19.46 -14.72 7.38
N PHE A 472 20.63 -14.08 7.29
CA PHE A 472 20.72 -12.62 7.36
C PHE A 472 19.86 -11.94 6.27
N LEU A 473 19.99 -12.34 5.01
CA LEU A 473 19.19 -11.76 3.93
C LEU A 473 17.68 -11.96 4.12
N VAL A 474 17.24 -13.16 4.52
CA VAL A 474 15.82 -13.43 4.80
C VAL A 474 15.33 -12.55 5.95
N GLY A 475 16.02 -12.56 7.09
CA GLY A 475 15.62 -11.82 8.28
C GLY A 475 15.63 -10.30 8.10
N PHE A 476 16.61 -9.78 7.36
CA PHE A 476 16.75 -8.35 7.10
C PHE A 476 15.78 -7.86 6.01
N SER A 477 15.22 -8.76 5.20
CA SER A 477 14.11 -8.49 4.27
C SER A 477 12.73 -8.66 4.90
N HIS A 478 12.49 -9.68 5.73
CA HIS A 478 11.19 -9.90 6.38
C HIS A 478 11.23 -10.94 7.53
N GLY A 479 10.54 -10.66 8.64
CA GLY A 479 10.44 -11.55 9.82
C GLY A 479 9.55 -12.80 9.62
N TYR A 480 8.37 -12.68 9.01
CA TYR A 480 7.45 -13.83 8.79
C TYR A 480 8.11 -15.01 8.06
N THR A 481 8.81 -14.74 6.96
CA THR A 481 9.48 -15.75 6.14
C THR A 481 10.71 -16.33 6.84
N LEU A 482 11.38 -15.56 7.70
CA LEU A 482 12.44 -16.07 8.59
C LEU A 482 11.87 -17.10 9.57
N LEU A 483 10.81 -16.75 10.30
CA LEU A 483 10.14 -17.65 11.24
C LEU A 483 9.66 -18.94 10.55
N PHE A 484 9.08 -18.81 9.35
CA PHE A 484 8.70 -19.97 8.55
C PHE A 484 9.91 -20.84 8.22
N ALA A 485 10.99 -20.27 7.69
CA ALA A 485 12.16 -21.03 7.28
C ALA A 485 12.89 -21.68 8.46
N GLU A 486 12.94 -21.02 9.62
CA GLU A 486 13.41 -21.58 10.89
C GLU A 486 12.57 -22.76 11.34
N ALA A 487 11.24 -22.64 11.30
CA ALA A 487 10.36 -23.74 11.67
C ALA A 487 10.50 -24.94 10.70
N VAL A 488 10.64 -24.71 9.39
CA VAL A 488 10.88 -25.77 8.41
C VAL A 488 12.23 -26.48 8.61
N SER A 489 13.24 -25.77 9.12
CA SER A 489 14.56 -26.36 9.42
C SER A 489 14.51 -27.50 10.44
N LEU A 490 13.49 -27.53 11.31
CA LEU A 490 13.28 -28.58 12.31
C LEU A 490 13.08 -29.97 11.68
N PHE A 491 12.72 -30.04 10.39
CA PHE A 491 12.71 -31.28 9.61
C PHE A 491 14.02 -32.08 9.75
N PHE A 492 15.16 -31.40 9.80
CA PHE A 492 16.47 -32.07 9.85
C PHE A 492 16.76 -32.72 11.20
N LEU A 493 16.07 -32.29 12.27
CA LEU A 493 16.19 -32.90 13.60
C LEU A 493 15.37 -34.18 13.73
N ILE A 494 14.32 -34.31 12.92
CA ILE A 494 13.39 -35.45 13.00
C ILE A 494 13.76 -36.59 12.03
N THR A 495 14.74 -36.39 11.16
CA THR A 495 15.22 -37.42 10.23
C THR A 495 15.95 -38.60 10.94
N PRO A 496 16.02 -39.80 10.32
CA PRO A 496 16.48 -41.00 11.01
C PRO A 496 17.96 -41.00 11.45
N HIS A 497 18.82 -40.21 10.79
CA HIS A 497 20.27 -40.23 10.98
C HIS A 497 20.86 -38.83 11.20
N GLY A 498 21.84 -38.74 12.11
CA GLY A 498 22.70 -37.55 12.24
C GLY A 498 22.13 -36.41 13.08
N PHE A 499 21.23 -36.66 14.04
CA PHE A 499 20.61 -35.65 14.91
C PHE A 499 21.63 -34.64 15.48
N LEU A 500 22.61 -35.10 16.26
CA LEU A 500 23.60 -34.20 16.90
C LEU A 500 24.41 -33.39 15.89
N LYS A 501 24.77 -34.02 14.77
CA LYS A 501 25.53 -33.38 13.69
C LYS A 501 24.72 -32.25 13.04
N ARG A 502 23.44 -32.50 12.76
CA ARG A 502 22.50 -31.53 12.17
C ARG A 502 22.14 -30.43 13.15
N LEU A 503 21.92 -30.77 14.42
CA LEU A 503 21.69 -29.80 15.49
C LEU A 503 22.88 -28.85 15.64
N THR A 504 24.10 -29.39 15.72
CA THR A 504 25.33 -28.58 15.81
C THR A 504 25.52 -27.69 14.58
N TYR A 505 25.27 -28.23 13.38
CA TYR A 505 25.29 -27.47 12.13
C TYR A 505 24.31 -26.29 12.18
N MET A 506 23.05 -26.55 12.55
CA MET A 506 22.01 -25.54 12.62
C MET A 506 22.31 -24.48 13.67
N LEU A 507 22.76 -24.88 14.87
CA LEU A 507 23.15 -23.95 15.94
C LEU A 507 24.27 -22.99 15.49
N ARG A 508 25.31 -23.51 14.83
CA ARG A 508 26.39 -22.67 14.27
C ARG A 508 25.88 -21.70 13.21
N MET A 509 25.04 -22.20 12.32
CA MET A 509 24.49 -21.43 11.20
C MET A 509 23.57 -20.31 11.70
N TYR A 510 22.64 -20.61 12.61
CA TYR A 510 21.75 -19.62 13.19
C TYR A 510 22.47 -18.66 14.14
N ALA A 511 23.45 -19.11 14.92
CA ALA A 511 24.25 -18.21 15.77
C ALA A 511 25.02 -17.20 14.92
N LEU A 512 25.63 -17.64 13.81
CA LEU A 512 26.33 -16.74 12.89
C LEU A 512 25.35 -15.81 12.15
N GLY A 513 24.20 -16.32 11.71
CA GLY A 513 23.15 -15.52 11.09
C GLY A 513 22.60 -14.44 12.04
N PHE A 514 22.39 -14.81 13.31
CA PHE A 514 22.02 -13.88 14.38
C PHE A 514 23.08 -12.79 14.57
N PHE A 515 24.37 -13.13 14.58
CA PHE A 515 25.43 -12.12 14.67
C PHE A 515 25.37 -11.14 13.50
N PHE A 516 25.21 -11.60 12.25
CA PHE A 516 25.05 -10.69 11.11
C PHE A 516 23.82 -9.77 11.24
N LEU A 517 22.72 -10.26 11.82
CA LEU A 517 21.48 -9.49 12.03
C LEU A 517 21.49 -8.62 13.30
N ALA A 518 22.44 -8.83 14.21
CA ALA A 518 22.35 -8.33 15.58
C ALA A 518 22.23 -6.80 15.69
N PHE A 519 22.92 -6.03 14.85
CA PHE A 519 22.85 -4.56 14.84
C PHE A 519 21.43 -4.01 14.68
N TRP A 520 20.54 -4.75 14.02
CA TRP A 520 19.14 -4.37 13.81
C TRP A 520 18.19 -5.18 14.71
N LEU A 521 18.41 -6.49 14.81
CA LEU A 521 17.53 -7.40 15.55
C LEU A 521 17.57 -7.16 17.06
N VAL A 522 18.73 -6.85 17.65
CA VAL A 522 18.83 -6.61 19.10
C VAL A 522 18.05 -5.36 19.52
N PRO A 523 18.24 -4.19 18.87
CA PRO A 523 17.37 -3.03 19.12
C PRO A 523 15.88 -3.32 18.89
N LEU A 524 15.53 -4.03 17.81
CA LEU A 524 14.14 -4.38 17.51
C LEU A 524 13.51 -5.14 18.68
N LEU A 525 14.18 -6.20 19.17
CA LEU A 525 13.70 -7.02 20.28
C LEU A 525 13.61 -6.25 21.59
N ALA A 526 14.64 -5.44 21.89
CA ALA A 526 14.71 -4.65 23.12
C ALA A 526 13.57 -3.62 23.22
N PHE A 527 13.20 -2.99 22.10
CA PHE A 527 12.20 -1.93 22.05
C PHE A 527 10.80 -2.42 21.65
N THR A 528 10.55 -3.73 21.52
CA THR A 528 9.22 -4.27 21.20
C THR A 528 8.11 -3.78 22.14
N LYS A 529 8.41 -3.50 23.41
CA LYS A 529 7.44 -2.95 24.38
C LYS A 529 6.93 -1.55 24.00
N ASP A 530 7.70 -0.81 23.21
CA ASP A 530 7.39 0.55 22.75
C ASP A 530 6.63 0.54 21.39
N THR A 531 6.10 -0.61 20.96
CA THR A 531 5.28 -0.75 19.74
C THR A 531 3.79 -0.83 20.05
N THR A 532 2.95 -0.65 19.02
CA THR A 532 1.51 -0.91 19.10
C THR A 532 1.20 -2.23 18.37
N ALA A 533 0.76 -3.24 19.11
CA ALA A 533 0.44 -4.56 18.55
C ALA A 533 -0.74 -4.48 17.57
N TYR A 534 -0.73 -5.31 16.52
CA TYR A 534 -1.84 -5.41 15.57
C TYR A 534 -2.56 -6.74 15.79
N HIS A 535 -3.73 -6.70 16.44
CA HIS A 535 -4.50 -7.89 16.80
C HIS A 535 -5.55 -8.20 15.72
N LEU A 536 -5.11 -8.78 14.61
CA LEU A 536 -5.98 -9.30 13.55
C LEU A 536 -5.77 -10.80 13.41
N ALA A 537 -6.86 -11.57 13.50
CA ALA A 537 -6.91 -12.96 13.07
C ALA A 537 -7.71 -13.03 11.76
N TRP A 538 -7.14 -13.64 10.73
CA TRP A 538 -7.78 -13.79 9.44
C TRP A 538 -8.76 -14.96 9.47
N VAL A 539 -10.00 -14.70 9.06
CA VAL A 539 -11.04 -15.73 8.97
C VAL A 539 -11.15 -16.18 7.52
N ILE A 540 -10.95 -17.48 7.29
CA ILE A 540 -11.16 -18.11 5.97
C ILE A 540 -12.61 -18.60 5.92
N TYR A 541 -13.41 -18.03 5.03
CA TYR A 541 -14.82 -18.40 4.89
C TYR A 541 -15.02 -19.53 3.88
N SER A 542 -14.12 -19.65 2.90
CA SER A 542 -14.17 -20.68 1.87
C SER A 542 -12.79 -21.27 1.57
N ILE A 543 -12.73 -22.58 1.32
CA ILE A 543 -11.50 -23.24 0.87
C ILE A 543 -11.01 -22.69 -0.48
N LYS A 544 -11.91 -22.11 -1.29
CA LYS A 544 -11.55 -21.46 -2.56
C LYS A 544 -10.73 -20.18 -2.39
N GLU A 545 -10.72 -19.57 -1.20
CA GLU A 545 -9.81 -18.45 -0.91
C GLU A 545 -8.36 -18.95 -0.84
N VAL A 546 -8.16 -20.12 -0.23
CA VAL A 546 -6.83 -20.75 -0.08
C VAL A 546 -6.40 -21.44 -1.37
N ILE A 547 -7.33 -22.10 -2.06
CA ILE A 547 -7.09 -22.85 -3.29
C ILE A 547 -8.09 -22.39 -4.36
N PRO A 548 -7.82 -21.24 -5.00
CA PRO A 548 -8.66 -20.72 -6.08
C PRO A 548 -8.51 -21.53 -7.36
N ASP A 549 -9.42 -21.33 -8.32
CA ASP A 549 -9.50 -22.13 -9.54
C ASP A 549 -8.20 -22.11 -10.36
N ILE A 550 -7.50 -20.97 -10.41
CA ILE A 550 -6.17 -20.85 -11.06
C ILE A 550 -5.15 -21.85 -10.49
N PHE A 551 -5.24 -22.18 -9.20
CA PHE A 551 -4.30 -23.02 -8.47
C PHE A 551 -4.70 -24.51 -8.46
N LEU A 552 -5.94 -24.82 -8.81
CA LEU A 552 -6.50 -26.17 -8.74
C LEU A 552 -5.71 -27.23 -9.57
N PRO A 553 -5.27 -26.97 -10.82
CA PRO A 553 -4.49 -27.95 -11.57
C PRO A 553 -3.18 -28.33 -10.87
N ILE A 554 -2.50 -27.38 -10.23
CA ILE A 554 -1.26 -27.62 -9.51
C ILE A 554 -1.53 -28.53 -8.30
N LEU A 555 -2.59 -28.26 -7.54
CA LEU A 555 -2.96 -29.10 -6.39
C LEU A 555 -3.23 -30.54 -6.82
N ILE A 556 -4.00 -30.75 -7.90
CA ILE A 556 -4.31 -32.08 -8.42
C ILE A 556 -3.02 -32.81 -8.80
N ILE A 557 -2.11 -32.15 -9.52
CA ILE A 557 -0.80 -32.72 -9.88
C ILE A 557 0.02 -33.04 -8.62
N ALA A 558 0.00 -32.20 -7.59
CA ALA A 558 0.72 -32.45 -6.34
C ALA A 558 0.19 -33.69 -5.58
N ILE A 559 -1.14 -33.88 -5.54
CA ILE A 559 -1.78 -35.06 -4.94
C ILE A 559 -1.39 -36.31 -5.72
N ILE A 560 -1.57 -36.30 -7.05
CA ILE A 560 -1.20 -37.42 -7.93
C ILE A 560 0.29 -37.75 -7.78
N SER A 561 1.15 -36.74 -7.75
CA SER A 561 2.59 -36.87 -7.57
C SER A 561 2.94 -37.55 -6.25
N THR A 562 2.29 -37.14 -5.17
CA THR A 562 2.49 -37.73 -3.84
C THR A 562 2.08 -39.20 -3.84
N VAL A 563 0.88 -39.51 -4.35
CA VAL A 563 0.38 -40.90 -4.44
C VAL A 563 1.31 -41.75 -5.30
N ALA A 564 1.73 -41.27 -6.48
CA ALA A 564 2.60 -42.01 -7.39
C ALA A 564 4.00 -42.29 -6.78
N ILE A 565 4.58 -41.34 -6.05
CA ILE A 565 5.87 -41.55 -5.38
C ILE A 565 5.72 -42.55 -4.23
N LEU A 566 4.65 -42.45 -3.43
CA LEU A 566 4.40 -43.38 -2.32
C LEU A 566 4.15 -44.80 -2.83
N THR A 567 3.22 -44.99 -3.77
CA THR A 567 2.89 -46.32 -4.30
C THR A 567 4.12 -47.00 -4.91
N ARG A 568 4.93 -46.29 -5.69
CA ARG A 568 6.16 -46.85 -6.25
C ARG A 568 7.16 -47.24 -5.18
N THR A 569 7.28 -46.44 -4.11
CA THR A 569 8.22 -46.72 -3.02
C THR A 569 7.79 -47.96 -2.21
N PHE A 570 6.49 -48.16 -2.00
CA PHE A 570 5.95 -49.33 -1.30
C PHE A 570 5.91 -50.60 -2.17
N LEU A 571 5.64 -50.49 -3.47
CA LEU A 571 5.54 -51.64 -4.39
C LEU A 571 6.90 -52.19 -4.84
N PHE A 572 7.96 -51.38 -4.84
CA PHE A 572 9.30 -51.80 -5.30
C PHE A 572 10.41 -51.60 -4.24
N PRO A 573 10.31 -52.24 -3.06
CA PRO A 573 11.23 -52.04 -1.95
C PRO A 573 12.66 -52.56 -2.18
N HIS A 574 12.88 -53.43 -3.17
CA HIS A 574 14.19 -54.02 -3.49
C HIS A 574 15.02 -53.25 -4.52
N SER A 575 14.53 -52.13 -5.04
CA SER A 575 15.41 -51.22 -5.76
C SER A 575 16.42 -50.61 -4.79
N SER A 576 17.68 -50.38 -5.20
CA SER A 576 18.79 -49.78 -4.42
C SER A 576 18.51 -48.36 -3.85
N LEU A 577 17.25 -47.92 -3.91
CA LEU A 577 16.68 -46.65 -3.50
C LEU A 577 16.35 -46.54 -2.00
N LEU A 578 16.20 -47.67 -1.28
CA LEU A 578 15.94 -47.68 0.17
C LEU A 578 17.21 -47.70 1.03
N THR A 579 18.35 -48.13 0.47
CA THR A 579 19.64 -48.26 1.19
C THR A 579 20.62 -47.11 0.91
N SER A 580 20.41 -46.31 -0.13
CA SER A 580 21.19 -45.11 -0.41
C SER A 580 20.59 -43.89 0.31
N HIS A 581 21.45 -42.99 0.81
CA HIS A 581 21.15 -41.65 1.33
C HIS A 581 20.32 -40.74 0.39
N SER A 582 19.83 -41.25 -0.74
CA SER A 582 19.11 -40.57 -1.83
C SER A 582 17.70 -41.14 -2.04
N SER A 583 16.94 -41.37 -0.96
CA SER A 583 15.55 -41.80 -1.11
C SER A 583 14.68 -40.63 -1.61
N LEU A 584 13.93 -40.87 -2.68
CA LEU A 584 12.87 -40.01 -3.22
C LEU A 584 11.94 -39.42 -2.14
N LEU A 585 11.77 -40.14 -1.04
CA LEU A 585 10.92 -39.78 0.09
C LEU A 585 11.44 -38.58 0.89
N THR A 586 12.76 -38.34 0.97
CA THR A 586 13.29 -37.28 1.82
C THR A 586 12.96 -35.87 1.29
N PRO A 587 13.16 -35.55 -0.01
CA PRO A 587 12.70 -34.28 -0.57
C PRO A 587 11.18 -34.11 -0.48
N LEU A 588 10.41 -35.17 -0.73
CA LEU A 588 8.95 -35.14 -0.64
C LEU A 588 8.49 -34.86 0.80
N ALA A 589 9.06 -35.54 1.79
CA ALA A 589 8.76 -35.34 3.20
C ALA A 589 9.17 -33.94 3.69
N PHE A 590 10.27 -33.38 3.17
CA PHE A 590 10.67 -32.00 3.48
C PHE A 590 9.64 -30.98 3.01
N LEU A 591 9.12 -31.12 1.78
CA LEU A 591 8.09 -30.23 1.24
C LEU A 591 6.75 -30.37 1.98
N TRP A 592 6.33 -31.60 2.29
CA TRP A 592 5.14 -31.85 3.11
C TRP A 592 5.29 -31.31 4.54
N PHE A 593 6.48 -31.39 5.13
CA PHE A 593 6.78 -30.75 6.42
C PHE A 593 6.67 -29.23 6.31
N GLY A 594 7.15 -28.63 5.22
CA GLY A 594 6.94 -27.20 4.93
C GLY A 594 5.47 -26.82 4.86
N LEU A 595 4.65 -27.61 4.16
CA LEU A 595 3.20 -27.40 4.07
C LEU A 595 2.52 -27.54 5.43
N LEU A 596 2.92 -28.53 6.24
CA LEU A 596 2.44 -28.69 7.61
C LEU A 596 2.77 -27.46 8.46
N ILE A 597 4.03 -27.02 8.45
CA ILE A 597 4.49 -25.84 9.21
C ILE A 597 3.73 -24.58 8.81
N SER A 598 3.44 -24.39 7.53
CA SER A 598 2.60 -23.29 7.04
C SER A 598 1.21 -23.31 7.72
N GLY A 599 0.56 -24.47 7.78
CA GLY A 599 -0.73 -24.63 8.48
C GLY A 599 -0.64 -24.43 10.00
N ILE A 600 0.42 -24.92 10.64
CA ILE A 600 0.66 -24.70 12.08
C ILE A 600 0.82 -23.20 12.36
N MET A 601 1.67 -22.52 11.60
CA MET A 601 1.96 -21.11 11.78
C MET A 601 0.72 -20.25 11.54
N PHE A 602 -0.11 -20.57 10.54
CA PHE A 602 -1.40 -19.90 10.36
C PHE A 602 -2.26 -19.95 11.63
N VAL A 603 -2.33 -21.09 12.31
CA VAL A 603 -3.12 -21.24 13.54
C VAL A 603 -2.46 -20.57 14.77
N THR A 604 -1.12 -20.61 14.86
CA THR A 604 -0.39 -20.13 16.05
C THR A 604 0.00 -18.65 15.99
N ALA A 605 0.09 -18.05 14.81
CA ALA A 605 0.59 -16.69 14.58
C ALA A 605 -0.13 -15.60 15.40
N PRO A 606 -1.47 -15.58 15.55
CA PRO A 606 -2.14 -14.52 16.31
C PRO A 606 -1.71 -14.53 17.79
N LYS A 607 -1.41 -15.72 18.35
CA LYS A 607 -0.88 -15.86 19.72
C LYS A 607 0.55 -15.35 19.87
N LEU A 608 1.32 -15.32 18.78
CA LEU A 608 2.66 -14.75 18.73
C LEU A 608 2.64 -13.24 18.47
N GLY A 609 1.45 -12.63 18.31
CA GLY A 609 1.31 -11.20 17.99
C GLY A 609 1.68 -10.86 16.55
N VAL A 610 1.63 -11.85 15.65
CA VAL A 610 1.99 -11.69 14.23
C VAL A 610 0.81 -12.10 13.34
N VAL A 611 0.75 -11.55 12.12
CA VAL A 611 -0.36 -11.78 11.17
C VAL A 611 -0.29 -13.21 10.61
N ASP A 612 -1.37 -13.95 10.78
CA ASP A 612 -1.52 -15.37 10.42
C ASP A 612 -1.54 -15.65 8.91
N ILE A 613 -2.27 -14.85 8.14
CA ILE A 613 -2.51 -15.13 6.72
C ILE A 613 -1.21 -15.16 5.90
N ARG A 614 -0.15 -14.53 6.40
CA ARG A 614 1.19 -14.48 5.81
C ARG A 614 1.80 -15.88 5.61
N TYR A 615 1.35 -16.90 6.33
CA TYR A 615 1.92 -18.24 6.20
C TYR A 615 1.27 -19.09 5.10
N VAL A 616 0.08 -18.72 4.60
CA VAL A 616 -0.62 -19.46 3.54
C VAL A 616 0.13 -19.46 2.19
N PRO A 617 0.69 -18.32 1.71
CA PRO A 617 1.52 -18.30 0.51
C PRO A 617 2.70 -19.28 0.55
N CYS A 618 3.30 -19.48 1.72
CA CYS A 618 4.38 -20.45 1.90
C CYS A 618 3.91 -21.88 1.59
N GLY A 619 2.71 -22.25 2.05
CA GLY A 619 2.09 -23.55 1.78
C GLY A 619 1.76 -23.75 0.30
N GLN A 620 1.20 -22.73 -0.36
CA GLN A 620 0.95 -22.76 -1.81
C GLN A 620 2.23 -23.06 -2.59
N LEU A 621 3.34 -22.39 -2.27
CA LEU A 621 4.63 -22.65 -2.91
C LEU A 621 5.14 -24.09 -2.67
N MET A 622 4.92 -24.65 -1.48
CA MET A 622 5.23 -26.08 -1.22
C MET A 622 4.43 -27.00 -2.15
N VAL A 623 3.15 -26.71 -2.39
CA VAL A 623 2.30 -27.47 -3.33
C VAL A 623 2.84 -27.39 -4.75
N CYS A 624 3.24 -26.20 -5.23
CA CYS A 624 3.89 -26.04 -6.54
C CYS A 624 5.14 -26.92 -6.67
N MET A 625 5.97 -26.95 -5.63
CA MET A 625 7.19 -27.75 -5.62
C MET A 625 6.93 -29.26 -5.53
N ILE A 626 5.90 -29.70 -4.81
CA ILE A 626 5.49 -31.12 -4.76
C ILE A 626 5.03 -31.59 -6.15
N ALA A 627 4.22 -30.78 -6.85
CA ALA A 627 3.79 -31.05 -8.22
C ALA A 627 4.99 -31.15 -9.18
N ALA A 628 5.90 -30.20 -9.12
CA ALA A 628 7.11 -30.18 -9.94
C ALA A 628 8.06 -31.35 -9.64
N LEU A 629 8.20 -31.72 -8.37
CA LEU A 629 9.00 -32.87 -7.94
C LEU A 629 8.49 -34.17 -8.56
N GLY A 630 7.18 -34.43 -8.51
CA GLY A 630 6.58 -35.61 -9.10
C GLY A 630 6.73 -35.68 -10.62
N LEU A 631 6.48 -34.56 -11.32
CA LEU A 631 6.67 -34.49 -12.77
C LEU A 631 8.13 -34.67 -13.20
N GLY A 632 9.09 -34.16 -12.41
CA GLY A 632 10.50 -34.45 -12.64
C GLY A 632 10.81 -35.95 -12.57
N TYR A 633 10.29 -36.65 -11.56
CA TYR A 633 10.52 -38.08 -11.42
C TYR A 633 9.76 -38.92 -12.45
N LEU A 634 8.56 -38.51 -12.85
CA LEU A 634 7.87 -39.10 -14.01
C LEU A 634 8.72 -38.98 -15.27
N GLY A 635 9.32 -37.80 -15.50
CA GLY A 635 10.31 -37.59 -16.57
C GLY A 635 11.48 -38.56 -16.48
N LYS A 636 12.11 -38.68 -15.30
CA LYS A 636 13.18 -39.66 -15.05
C LYS A 636 12.77 -41.12 -15.26
N TRP A 637 11.51 -41.49 -14.99
CA TRP A 637 11.04 -42.85 -15.25
C TRP A 637 10.75 -43.10 -16.74
N SER A 638 10.49 -42.05 -17.50
CA SER A 638 10.29 -42.09 -18.96
C SER A 638 11.59 -42.06 -19.78
N ASP A 639 12.75 -41.95 -19.12
CA ASP A 639 14.09 -41.67 -19.66
C ASP A 639 14.66 -42.72 -20.65
N ARG A 640 13.89 -43.77 -21.00
CA ARG A 640 14.14 -44.59 -22.20
C ARG A 640 13.91 -43.81 -23.50
N ARG A 641 13.24 -42.64 -23.48
CA ARG A 641 13.03 -41.74 -24.63
C ARG A 641 13.17 -40.28 -24.21
N ARG A 642 14.39 -39.74 -24.23
CA ARG A 642 14.69 -38.32 -23.88
C ARG A 642 13.74 -37.31 -24.53
N SER A 643 13.32 -37.53 -25.78
CA SER A 643 12.37 -36.63 -26.49
C SER A 643 11.03 -36.43 -25.78
N ILE A 644 10.55 -37.40 -24.99
CA ILE A 644 9.26 -37.30 -24.27
C ILE A 644 9.32 -36.25 -23.16
N SER A 645 10.43 -36.18 -22.42
CA SER A 645 10.60 -35.18 -21.35
C SER A 645 10.69 -33.75 -21.89
N TRP A 646 11.18 -33.58 -23.10
CA TRP A 646 11.32 -32.28 -23.76
C TRP A 646 9.98 -31.79 -24.29
N ILE A 647 9.26 -32.65 -25.00
CA ILE A 647 7.90 -32.37 -25.48
C ILE A 647 6.97 -32.12 -24.30
N GLY A 648 7.08 -32.93 -23.23
CA GLY A 648 6.31 -32.76 -22.01
C GLY A 648 6.56 -31.41 -21.34
N LEU A 649 7.82 -30.98 -21.21
CA LEU A 649 8.15 -29.65 -20.67
C LEU A 649 7.54 -28.52 -21.52
N THR A 650 7.68 -28.57 -22.84
CA THR A 650 7.11 -27.55 -23.74
C THR A 650 5.58 -27.48 -23.64
N ILE A 651 4.90 -28.64 -23.58
CA ILE A 651 3.44 -28.70 -23.40
C ILE A 651 3.04 -28.10 -22.05
N ILE A 652 3.75 -28.42 -20.96
CA ILE A 652 3.45 -27.89 -19.63
C ILE A 652 3.67 -26.37 -19.58
N ILE A 653 4.73 -25.86 -20.20
CA ILE A 653 4.97 -24.41 -20.34
C ILE A 653 3.79 -23.76 -21.06
N ALA A 654 3.44 -24.24 -22.25
CA ALA A 654 2.35 -23.68 -23.05
C ALA A 654 1.00 -23.76 -22.30
N ALA A 655 0.69 -24.91 -21.70
CA ALA A 655 -0.54 -25.12 -20.95
C ALA A 655 -0.64 -24.19 -19.73
N THR A 656 0.45 -24.02 -18.97
CA THR A 656 0.46 -23.15 -17.78
C THR A 656 0.38 -21.68 -18.17
N LEU A 657 1.06 -21.26 -19.24
CA LEU A 657 0.96 -19.89 -19.75
C LEU A 657 -0.46 -19.57 -20.22
N VAL A 658 -1.05 -20.43 -21.05
CA VAL A 658 -2.43 -20.27 -21.54
C VAL A 658 -3.44 -20.31 -20.39
N TRP A 659 -3.22 -21.17 -19.39
CA TRP A 659 -4.07 -21.24 -18.20
C TRP A 659 -3.96 -19.96 -17.37
N THR A 660 -2.73 -19.52 -17.08
CA THR A 660 -2.47 -18.32 -16.26
C THR A 660 -3.01 -17.07 -16.95
N ALA A 661 -2.84 -16.94 -18.27
CA ALA A 661 -3.29 -15.79 -19.06
C ALA A 661 -4.79 -15.48 -18.89
N LYS A 662 -5.63 -16.49 -18.59
CA LYS A 662 -7.07 -16.31 -18.32
C LYS A 662 -7.38 -15.54 -17.04
N TYR A 663 -6.41 -15.40 -16.13
CA TYR A 663 -6.59 -14.83 -14.79
C TYR A 663 -5.77 -13.55 -14.56
N VAL A 664 -5.11 -13.00 -15.60
CA VAL A 664 -4.17 -11.87 -15.48
C VAL A 664 -4.86 -10.51 -15.31
N GLU A 665 -6.17 -10.43 -15.55
CA GLU A 665 -6.96 -9.21 -15.73
C GLU A 665 -6.58 -8.01 -14.83
N ASN A 666 -6.42 -8.22 -13.52
CA ASN A 666 -6.16 -7.13 -12.57
C ASN A 666 -4.72 -6.61 -12.56
N VAL A 667 -3.73 -7.45 -12.94
CA VAL A 667 -2.31 -7.14 -12.76
C VAL A 667 -1.85 -5.95 -13.63
N PRO A 668 -2.11 -5.90 -14.95
CA PRO A 668 -1.68 -4.77 -15.78
C PRO A 668 -2.32 -3.45 -15.33
N ALA A 669 -3.60 -3.47 -14.95
CA ALA A 669 -4.32 -2.29 -14.50
C ALA A 669 -3.73 -1.72 -13.19
N TRP A 670 -3.47 -2.58 -12.20
CA TRP A 670 -2.82 -2.17 -10.94
C TRP A 670 -1.38 -1.72 -11.17
N CYS A 671 -0.66 -2.38 -12.07
CA CYS A 671 0.73 -2.02 -12.38
C CYS A 671 0.81 -0.63 -12.99
N LYS A 672 -0.02 -0.34 -14.00
CA LYS A 672 -0.18 1.01 -14.56
C LYS A 672 -0.58 2.00 -13.48
N TRP A 673 -1.63 1.71 -12.72
CA TRP A 673 -2.13 2.60 -11.68
C TRP A 673 -1.04 2.96 -10.67
N ASN A 674 -0.27 1.99 -10.18
CA ASN A 674 0.77 2.24 -9.20
C ASN A 674 1.96 3.01 -9.79
N TYR A 675 2.47 2.55 -10.93
CA TYR A 675 3.76 3.00 -11.47
C TYR A 675 3.67 4.18 -12.44
N GLU A 676 2.49 4.53 -12.95
CA GLU A 676 2.31 5.83 -13.63
C GLU A 676 2.61 6.99 -12.65
N GLY A 677 2.38 6.75 -11.36
CA GLY A 677 2.78 7.62 -10.25
C GLY A 677 1.84 8.79 -10.01
N PHE A 678 2.10 9.56 -8.94
CA PHE A 678 1.27 10.69 -8.52
C PHE A 678 1.13 11.73 -9.62
N GLU A 679 2.23 12.06 -10.28
CA GLU A 679 2.35 13.16 -11.24
C GLU A 679 1.58 12.89 -12.55
N ALA A 680 1.26 11.63 -12.83
CA ALA A 680 0.46 11.23 -13.98
C ALA A 680 -1.05 11.17 -13.69
N LYS A 681 -1.46 11.31 -12.42
CA LYS A 681 -2.88 11.25 -12.05
C LYS A 681 -3.63 12.48 -12.54
N LYS A 682 -4.87 12.26 -12.99
CA LYS A 682 -5.77 13.33 -13.43
C LYS A 682 -5.88 14.47 -12.41
N ASP A 683 -6.00 14.12 -11.13
CA ASP A 683 -6.19 15.09 -10.05
C ASP A 683 -4.86 15.54 -9.41
N TRP A 684 -3.72 15.25 -10.04
CA TRP A 684 -2.39 15.71 -9.58
C TRP A 684 -2.32 17.23 -9.37
N PRO A 685 -2.85 18.10 -10.27
CA PRO A 685 -2.80 19.54 -10.04
C PRO A 685 -3.46 19.94 -8.72
N ILE A 686 -4.61 19.33 -8.38
CA ILE A 686 -5.30 19.59 -7.12
C ILE A 686 -4.44 19.15 -5.94
N TYR A 687 -3.87 17.94 -6.01
CA TYR A 687 -3.00 17.43 -4.94
C TYR A 687 -1.76 18.29 -4.73
N ARG A 688 -1.09 18.70 -5.83
CA ARG A 688 0.06 19.61 -5.80
C ARG A 688 -0.33 20.94 -5.15
N ASP A 689 -1.43 21.54 -5.58
CA ASP A 689 -1.87 22.85 -5.08
C ASP A 689 -2.25 22.78 -3.59
N ILE A 690 -2.83 21.67 -3.11
CA ILE A 690 -3.06 21.44 -1.67
C ILE A 690 -1.74 21.37 -0.90
N ASN A 691 -0.76 20.60 -1.40
CA ASN A 691 0.55 20.48 -0.76
C ASN A 691 1.31 21.81 -0.72
N ASP A 692 1.22 22.60 -1.80
CA ASP A 692 1.80 23.94 -1.86
C ASP A 692 1.12 24.91 -0.88
N ALA A 693 -0.20 24.81 -0.70
CA ALA A 693 -0.95 25.66 0.22
C ALA A 693 -0.62 25.42 1.70
N VAL A 694 -0.25 24.18 2.08
CA VAL A 694 0.17 23.84 3.45
C VAL A 694 1.68 23.72 3.60
N LYS A 695 2.48 24.12 2.60
CA LYS A 695 3.93 23.93 2.58
C LYS A 695 4.63 24.54 3.81
N GLY A 696 5.67 23.87 4.30
CA GLY A 696 6.51 24.38 5.38
C GLY A 696 7.56 23.37 5.82
N THR A 697 7.78 23.28 7.13
CA THR A 697 8.82 22.45 7.75
C THR A 697 8.28 21.71 8.98
N PHE A 698 9.05 20.79 9.55
CA PHE A 698 8.68 20.12 10.81
C PHE A 698 8.68 21.04 12.04
N GLN A 699 9.21 22.26 11.95
CA GLN A 699 9.06 23.29 12.98
C GLN A 699 7.63 23.85 13.04
N ASP A 700 6.93 23.85 11.91
CA ASP A 700 5.58 24.37 11.83
C ASP A 700 4.60 23.38 12.50
N PRO A 701 3.42 23.86 12.95
CA PRO A 701 2.38 22.99 13.47
C PRO A 701 1.98 21.90 12.48
N ARG A 702 1.43 20.80 12.98
CA ARG A 702 1.03 19.66 12.14
C ARG A 702 -0.19 20.01 11.28
N VAL A 703 -0.30 19.30 10.17
CA VAL A 703 -1.47 19.30 9.28
C VAL A 703 -2.16 17.96 9.44
N VAL A 704 -3.48 17.94 9.61
CA VAL A 704 -4.27 16.71 9.55
C VAL A 704 -5.17 16.75 8.33
N TYR A 705 -5.66 15.60 7.89
CA TYR A 705 -6.56 15.48 6.77
C TYR A 705 -7.69 14.52 7.14
N GLU A 706 -8.89 14.79 6.65
CA GLU A 706 -10.01 13.86 6.72
C GLU A 706 -9.62 12.56 6.02
N HIS A 707 -9.89 11.41 6.63
CA HIS A 707 -9.79 10.13 5.94
C HIS A 707 -10.96 9.95 4.96
N SER A 708 -10.66 9.59 3.72
CA SER A 708 -11.67 9.28 2.70
C SER A 708 -11.11 8.39 1.59
N SER A 709 -11.93 7.45 1.14
CA SER A 709 -11.68 6.64 -0.05
C SER A 709 -11.52 7.47 -1.34
N ILE A 710 -12.07 8.69 -1.39
CA ILE A 710 -12.00 9.58 -2.55
C ILE A 710 -10.57 10.03 -2.85
N HIS A 711 -9.67 10.07 -1.85
CA HIS A 711 -8.25 10.35 -2.07
C HIS A 711 -7.59 9.38 -3.06
N ASN A 712 -8.19 8.21 -3.30
CA ASN A 712 -7.72 7.29 -4.33
C ASN A 712 -7.64 7.95 -5.71
N SER A 713 -8.35 9.05 -5.99
CA SER A 713 -8.15 9.79 -7.25
C SER A 713 -6.71 10.33 -7.45
N PHE A 714 -5.96 10.49 -6.36
CA PHE A 714 -4.52 10.80 -6.36
C PHE A 714 -3.62 9.56 -6.48
N GLY A 715 -4.18 8.37 -6.66
CA GLY A 715 -3.46 7.10 -6.79
C GLY A 715 -3.47 6.21 -5.55
N THR A 716 -3.87 6.72 -4.39
CA THR A 716 -4.06 5.93 -3.16
C THR A 716 -4.98 6.66 -2.18
N THR A 717 -5.76 5.91 -1.38
CA THR A 717 -6.53 6.50 -0.28
C THR A 717 -5.65 7.14 0.80
N ARG A 718 -4.37 6.76 0.84
CA ARG A 718 -3.35 7.20 1.80
C ARG A 718 -2.53 8.42 1.35
N ALA A 719 -2.96 9.14 0.31
CA ALA A 719 -2.13 10.16 -0.35
C ALA A 719 -1.49 11.16 0.63
N PHE A 720 -2.27 11.69 1.57
CA PHE A 720 -1.81 12.69 2.54
C PHE A 720 -0.95 12.15 3.70
N GLU A 721 -0.72 10.83 3.80
CA GLU A 721 0.34 10.29 4.67
C GLU A 721 1.73 10.79 4.22
N SER A 722 1.86 11.15 2.94
CA SER A 722 3.05 11.67 2.29
C SER A 722 3.18 13.20 2.33
N LEU A 723 2.39 13.92 3.15
CA LEU A 723 2.61 15.35 3.41
C LEU A 723 4.06 15.69 3.82
N PRO A 724 4.77 14.85 4.62
CA PRO A 724 6.19 15.06 4.92
C PRO A 724 7.08 15.10 3.67
N LEU A 725 6.72 14.35 2.62
CA LEU A 725 7.46 14.29 1.35
C LEU A 725 7.14 15.50 0.46
N PHE A 726 5.86 15.80 0.25
CA PHE A 726 5.42 16.78 -0.76
C PHE A 726 5.31 18.22 -0.22
N ALA A 727 4.88 18.40 1.04
CA ALA A 727 4.72 19.71 1.67
C ALA A 727 5.84 20.06 2.65
N GLY A 728 6.65 19.07 3.07
CA GLY A 728 7.66 19.25 4.13
C GLY A 728 7.08 19.40 5.54
N ARG A 729 5.77 19.14 5.71
CA ARG A 729 5.05 19.28 6.97
C ARG A 729 4.77 17.94 7.61
N ALA A 730 4.78 17.91 8.94
CA ALA A 730 4.34 16.74 9.70
C ALA A 730 2.82 16.58 9.65
N THR A 731 2.38 15.33 9.59
CA THR A 731 0.99 14.89 9.69
C THR A 731 0.81 13.90 10.85
N LEU A 732 -0.40 13.38 11.03
CA LEU A 732 -0.72 12.43 12.09
C LEU A 732 -0.79 10.99 11.58
N GLU A 733 -1.72 10.67 10.68
CA GLU A 733 -1.88 9.31 10.16
C GLU A 733 -0.73 8.92 9.21
N GLY A 734 -0.40 7.62 9.15
CA GLY A 734 0.71 7.07 8.36
C GLY A 734 0.60 5.56 8.18
N LEU A 735 1.57 4.95 7.49
CA LEU A 735 1.54 3.52 7.24
C LEU A 735 2.09 2.69 8.42
N TYR A 736 3.22 3.10 9.01
CA TYR A 736 3.93 2.33 10.05
C TYR A 736 3.29 2.46 11.43
N MET A 737 1.97 2.27 11.50
CA MET A 737 1.17 2.40 12.71
C MET A 737 1.67 1.58 13.89
N GLN A 738 2.20 0.37 13.64
CA GLN A 738 2.72 -0.50 14.69
C GLN A 738 4.03 0.03 15.32
N ALA A 739 4.77 0.86 14.59
CA ALA A 739 6.04 1.43 15.06
C ALA A 739 5.85 2.62 15.99
N SER A 740 4.62 3.11 16.22
CA SER A 740 4.34 4.28 17.04
C SER A 740 3.43 3.99 18.22
N LEU A 741 3.78 4.53 19.39
CA LEU A 741 2.93 4.57 20.57
C LEU A 741 1.73 5.49 20.42
N SER A 742 1.84 6.51 19.55
CA SER A 742 0.80 7.52 19.38
C SER A 742 -0.30 7.09 18.41
N ALA A 743 -0.12 5.97 17.70
CA ALA A 743 -1.03 5.55 16.65
C ALA A 743 -2.49 5.35 17.12
N PRO A 744 -2.80 4.73 18.28
CA PRO A 744 -4.18 4.60 18.75
C PRO A 744 -4.90 5.93 18.93
N PHE A 745 -4.22 6.95 19.47
CA PHE A 745 -4.80 8.27 19.70
C PHE A 745 -5.01 9.02 18.38
N VAL A 746 -4.09 8.86 17.43
CA VAL A 746 -4.23 9.44 16.08
C VAL A 746 -5.44 8.87 15.35
N PHE A 747 -5.68 7.55 15.41
CA PHE A 747 -6.86 6.97 14.78
C PHE A 747 -8.17 7.38 15.47
N TYR A 748 -8.13 7.66 16.78
CA TYR A 748 -9.26 8.27 17.47
C TYR A 748 -9.54 9.68 16.95
N ILE A 749 -8.52 10.54 16.84
CA ILE A 749 -8.63 11.88 16.24
C ILE A 749 -9.17 11.79 14.82
N GLN A 750 -8.68 10.83 14.02
CA GLN A 750 -9.18 10.63 12.66
C GLN A 750 -10.69 10.35 12.62
N SER A 751 -11.20 9.58 13.58
CA SER A 751 -12.63 9.32 13.68
C SER A 751 -13.47 10.55 14.08
N GLU A 752 -12.87 11.53 14.77
CA GLU A 752 -13.54 12.79 15.15
C GLU A 752 -13.64 13.79 13.99
N ILE A 753 -12.76 13.71 12.99
CA ILE A 753 -12.70 14.68 11.88
C ILE A 753 -13.14 14.13 10.53
N SER A 754 -13.48 12.84 10.46
CA SER A 754 -13.73 12.14 9.19
C SER A 754 -15.10 11.49 9.15
N LYS A 755 -15.77 11.61 7.99
CA LYS A 755 -16.98 10.83 7.70
C LYS A 755 -16.68 9.33 7.62
N GLU A 756 -15.64 8.97 6.86
CA GLU A 756 -15.14 7.60 6.75
C GLU A 756 -14.08 7.37 7.83
N LYS A 757 -14.31 6.40 8.72
CA LYS A 757 -13.44 6.19 9.90
C LYS A 757 -12.24 5.30 9.56
N SER A 758 -11.03 5.80 9.81
CA SER A 758 -9.80 5.00 9.80
C SER A 758 -9.55 4.38 11.18
N CYS A 759 -9.84 3.08 11.34
CA CYS A 759 -9.79 2.40 12.64
C CYS A 759 -9.17 0.99 12.55
N PRO A 760 -7.85 0.89 12.28
CA PRO A 760 -7.20 -0.40 12.01
C PRO A 760 -7.00 -1.26 13.27
N PHE A 761 -6.95 -0.68 14.47
CA PHE A 761 -6.70 -1.42 15.71
C PHE A 761 -8.00 -1.86 16.38
N ARG A 762 -8.38 -3.13 16.23
CA ARG A 762 -9.61 -3.68 16.84
C ARG A 762 -9.65 -3.58 18.37
N GLN A 763 -8.48 -3.56 19.02
CA GLN A 763 -8.37 -3.45 20.47
C GLN A 763 -8.62 -2.04 21.04
N TYR A 764 -8.80 -1.03 20.18
CA TYR A 764 -9.09 0.34 20.57
C TYR A 764 -10.35 0.82 19.83
N MET A 765 -11.32 1.35 20.56
CA MET A 765 -12.58 1.85 20.01
C MET A 765 -12.44 3.24 19.36
N CYS A 766 -12.98 3.42 18.17
CA CYS A 766 -13.13 4.76 17.56
C CYS A 766 -14.47 5.41 17.93
N THR A 767 -14.58 6.72 17.69
CA THR A 767 -15.79 7.53 17.94
C THR A 767 -16.45 7.96 16.62
N ASP A 768 -17.50 8.78 16.72
CA ASP A 768 -18.14 9.49 15.61
C ASP A 768 -17.51 10.89 15.38
N MET A 769 -17.80 11.46 14.22
CA MET A 769 -17.30 12.77 13.81
C MET A 769 -17.87 13.88 14.70
N ASP A 770 -16.98 14.65 15.34
CA ASP A 770 -17.30 15.78 16.22
C ASP A 770 -16.14 16.78 16.25
N PHE A 771 -16.28 17.88 15.49
CA PHE A 771 -15.27 18.95 15.44
C PHE A 771 -15.18 19.78 16.73
N GLY A 772 -16.25 19.84 17.52
CA GLY A 772 -16.27 20.55 18.80
C GLY A 772 -15.33 19.87 19.79
N ARG A 773 -15.37 18.55 19.81
CA ARG A 773 -14.47 17.73 20.63
C ARG A 773 -13.08 17.59 20.04
N ALA A 774 -12.98 17.36 18.72
CA ALA A 774 -11.71 17.26 18.00
C ALA A 774 -10.78 18.44 18.31
N LYS A 775 -11.35 19.65 18.53
CA LYS A 775 -10.60 20.86 18.90
C LYS A 775 -9.59 20.60 20.01
N HIS A 776 -9.98 19.93 21.09
CA HIS A 776 -9.09 19.68 22.23
C HIS A 776 -7.93 18.74 21.86
N HIS A 777 -8.22 17.64 21.15
CA HIS A 777 -7.20 16.68 20.74
C HIS A 777 -6.27 17.23 19.65
N LEU A 778 -6.80 18.01 18.70
CA LEU A 778 -6.02 18.68 17.67
C LEU A 778 -5.03 19.68 18.30
N GLU A 779 -5.46 20.48 19.28
CA GLU A 779 -4.56 21.36 20.05
C GLU A 779 -3.49 20.58 20.80
N MET A 780 -3.87 19.45 21.42
CA MET A 780 -2.96 18.56 22.14
C MET A 780 -1.86 18.02 21.22
N PHE A 781 -2.19 17.69 19.97
CA PHE A 781 -1.25 17.22 18.94
C PHE A 781 -0.60 18.35 18.11
N ASN A 782 -0.79 19.61 18.51
CA ASN A 782 -0.25 20.78 17.81
C ASN A 782 -0.66 20.85 16.33
N VAL A 783 -1.92 20.53 16.01
CA VAL A 783 -2.45 20.62 14.65
C VAL A 783 -3.02 22.01 14.40
N ARG A 784 -2.57 22.68 13.33
CA ARG A 784 -3.06 24.01 12.93
C ARG A 784 -4.00 23.96 11.74
N GLU A 785 -3.77 23.03 10.81
CA GLU A 785 -4.47 23.00 9.53
C GLU A 785 -5.14 21.66 9.30
N LEU A 786 -6.33 21.69 8.72
CA LEU A 786 -7.14 20.53 8.38
C LEU A 786 -7.47 20.54 6.88
N ILE A 787 -7.26 19.42 6.19
CA ILE A 787 -7.67 19.23 4.80
C ILE A 787 -8.95 18.41 4.79
N LEU A 788 -10.08 19.01 4.39
CA LEU A 788 -11.40 18.37 4.37
C LEU A 788 -11.91 18.16 2.94
N ARG A 789 -12.64 17.05 2.74
CA ARG A 789 -13.12 16.59 1.43
C ARG A 789 -14.62 16.36 1.36
N SER A 790 -15.24 15.74 2.35
CA SER A 790 -16.68 15.42 2.33
C SER A 790 -17.55 16.64 2.65
N GLU A 791 -18.75 16.71 2.08
CA GLU A 791 -19.68 17.81 2.38
C GLU A 791 -20.17 17.74 3.83
N GLU A 792 -20.25 16.54 4.41
CA GLU A 792 -20.60 16.34 5.81
C GLU A 792 -19.54 16.92 6.75
N ALA A 793 -18.25 16.65 6.52
CA ALA A 793 -17.18 17.22 7.33
C ALA A 793 -17.10 18.75 7.17
N LYS A 794 -17.22 19.26 5.94
CA LYS A 794 -17.26 20.72 5.65
C LYS A 794 -18.45 21.41 6.31
N THR A 795 -19.61 20.75 6.38
CA THR A 795 -20.80 21.31 7.03
C THR A 795 -20.67 21.26 8.55
N ALA A 796 -20.16 20.15 9.09
CA ALA A 796 -19.96 19.98 10.52
C ALA A 796 -18.97 21.01 11.09
N ILE A 797 -17.80 21.21 10.46
CA ILE A 797 -16.80 22.17 10.95
C ILE A 797 -17.32 23.62 10.94
N ARG A 798 -18.21 23.99 10.00
CA ARG A 798 -18.82 25.33 9.91
C ARG A 798 -19.69 25.69 11.11
N THR A 799 -20.16 24.70 11.87
CA THR A 799 -20.94 24.92 13.10
C THR A 799 -20.09 25.42 14.27
N TYR A 800 -18.76 25.43 14.12
CA TYR A 800 -17.80 25.86 15.15
C TYR A 800 -16.91 27.06 14.70
N PRO A 801 -17.51 28.19 14.25
CA PRO A 801 -16.75 29.35 13.75
C PRO A 801 -15.84 30.03 14.80
N GLN A 802 -16.08 29.75 16.09
CA GLN A 802 -15.27 30.25 17.20
C GLN A 802 -13.87 29.61 17.29
N TYR A 803 -13.65 28.46 16.64
CA TYR A 803 -12.38 27.72 16.69
C TYR A 803 -11.75 27.53 15.31
N TYR A 804 -12.58 27.37 14.28
CA TYR A 804 -12.13 27.04 12.93
C TYR A 804 -12.47 28.15 11.94
N ARG A 805 -11.51 28.46 11.06
CA ARG A 805 -11.74 29.38 9.94
C ARG A 805 -11.31 28.74 8.64
N LEU A 806 -12.09 28.93 7.59
CA LEU A 806 -11.73 28.51 6.24
C LEU A 806 -10.60 29.39 5.74
N ARG A 807 -9.47 28.78 5.34
CA ARG A 807 -8.34 29.51 4.72
C ARG A 807 -8.49 29.58 3.21
N GLN A 808 -8.76 28.45 2.58
CA GLN A 808 -8.73 28.33 1.12
C GLN A 808 -9.58 27.15 0.64
N LYS A 809 -10.14 27.26 -0.57
CA LYS A 809 -10.76 26.15 -1.30
C LYS A 809 -9.89 25.79 -2.51
N ILE A 810 -9.67 24.50 -2.74
CA ILE A 810 -8.85 23.99 -3.86
C ILE A 810 -9.59 22.81 -4.48
N GLY A 811 -10.21 23.04 -5.64
CA GLY A 811 -11.16 22.08 -6.21
C GLY A 811 -12.25 21.73 -5.21
N GLU A 812 -12.47 20.43 -5.01
CA GLU A 812 -13.46 19.90 -4.06
C GLU A 812 -12.95 19.80 -2.61
N TYR A 813 -11.75 20.33 -2.31
CA TYR A 813 -11.15 20.31 -0.97
C TYR A 813 -11.23 21.69 -0.30
N GLU A 814 -11.34 21.68 1.02
CA GLU A 814 -11.28 22.89 1.85
C GLU A 814 -10.15 22.78 2.88
N ILE A 815 -9.30 23.80 2.94
CA ILE A 815 -8.24 23.93 3.94
C ILE A 815 -8.73 24.83 5.05
N TRP A 816 -8.82 24.28 6.25
CA TRP A 816 -9.29 24.94 7.46
C TRP A 816 -8.16 25.18 8.44
N GLU A 817 -8.25 26.24 9.23
CA GLU A 817 -7.30 26.58 10.27
C GLU A 817 -7.96 26.58 11.64
N LEU A 818 -7.33 25.86 12.58
CA LEU A 818 -7.64 25.88 14.00
C LEU A 818 -6.85 27.00 14.69
N PHE A 819 -7.49 28.13 14.93
CA PHE A 819 -6.81 29.34 15.41
C PHE A 819 -6.83 29.51 16.94
N SER A 820 -7.33 28.52 17.69
CA SER A 820 -7.54 28.57 19.14
C SER A 820 -6.28 28.33 20.00
N HIS A 821 -5.12 28.00 19.41
CA HIS A 821 -3.85 27.82 20.10
C HIS A 821 -2.67 28.46 19.35
N GLU A 822 -1.54 28.66 20.03
CA GLU A 822 -0.36 29.35 19.48
C GLU A 822 0.52 28.50 18.53
N GLY A 823 0.21 27.23 18.31
CA GLY A 823 1.00 26.38 17.41
C GLY A 823 2.34 25.84 17.97
N ARG A 824 2.50 25.73 19.29
CA ARG A 824 3.74 25.27 19.94
C ARG A 824 3.76 23.77 20.25
N TYR A 825 4.95 23.17 20.08
CA TYR A 825 5.28 21.81 20.49
C TYR A 825 5.64 21.71 21.98
N VAL A 826 6.25 22.74 22.56
CA VAL A 826 6.62 22.80 23.97
C VAL A 826 5.73 23.79 24.70
N VAL A 827 4.99 23.31 25.71
CA VAL A 827 4.03 24.13 26.46
C VAL A 827 4.14 23.88 27.96
N PRO A 828 3.93 24.90 28.81
CA PRO A 828 3.83 24.68 30.25
C PRO A 828 2.50 23.99 30.57
N LEU A 829 2.53 23.06 31.54
CA LEU A 829 1.30 22.44 32.01
C LEU A 829 0.46 23.43 32.82
N ARG A 830 -0.87 23.41 32.60
CA ARG A 830 -1.84 24.22 33.36
C ARG A 830 -2.12 23.65 34.75
N TYR A 831 -1.93 22.35 34.93
CA TYR A 831 -2.14 21.64 36.18
C TYR A 831 -0.92 20.79 36.53
N GLU A 832 -0.70 20.53 37.82
CA GLU A 832 0.34 19.62 38.29
C GLU A 832 0.12 18.21 37.72
N PRO A 833 1.12 17.62 37.05
CA PRO A 833 1.01 16.27 36.52
C PRO A 833 0.89 15.23 37.64
N VAL A 834 0.15 14.17 37.37
CA VAL A 834 -0.17 13.14 38.37
C VAL A 834 0.59 11.87 38.10
N LEU A 835 1.18 11.30 39.16
CA LEU A 835 1.78 9.98 39.10
C LEU A 835 0.69 8.90 39.19
N TYR A 836 0.64 8.01 38.21
CA TYR A 836 -0.25 6.85 38.19
C TYR A 836 0.54 5.55 38.02
N ARG A 837 0.29 4.60 38.91
CA ARG A 837 0.98 3.30 38.93
C ARG A 837 0.12 2.26 38.25
N THR A 838 0.63 1.67 37.17
CA THR A 838 -0.09 0.68 36.39
C THR A 838 0.86 -0.26 35.66
N THR A 839 0.39 -1.49 35.41
CA THR A 839 1.05 -2.48 34.57
C THR A 839 0.57 -2.42 33.11
N ASP A 840 -0.55 -1.76 32.83
CA ASP A 840 -1.12 -1.60 31.48
C ASP A 840 -1.35 -0.13 31.13
N TRP A 841 -0.25 0.61 31.10
CA TRP A 841 -0.26 2.05 30.86
C TRP A 841 -0.89 2.43 29.51
N LYS A 842 -0.89 1.54 28.50
CA LYS A 842 -1.42 1.85 27.17
C LYS A 842 -2.94 1.94 27.19
N SER A 843 -3.61 0.96 27.81
CA SER A 843 -5.06 1.01 27.98
C SER A 843 -5.50 2.15 28.91
N ASP A 844 -4.74 2.42 29.98
CA ASP A 844 -5.02 3.53 30.88
C ASP A 844 -4.81 4.91 30.21
N ALA A 845 -3.76 5.07 29.41
CA ALA A 845 -3.53 6.28 28.62
C ALA A 845 -4.62 6.49 27.58
N TYR A 846 -5.12 5.41 26.96
CA TYR A 846 -6.24 5.47 26.04
C TYR A 846 -7.54 5.89 26.74
N ARG A 847 -7.84 5.28 27.90
CA ARG A 847 -8.99 5.67 28.72
C ARG A 847 -8.94 7.15 29.11
N TRP A 848 -7.78 7.63 29.54
CA TRP A 848 -7.54 9.04 29.82
C TRP A 848 -7.84 9.92 28.60
N PHE A 849 -7.35 9.52 27.42
CA PHE A 849 -7.49 10.30 26.19
C PHE A 849 -8.95 10.43 25.75
N ILE A 850 -9.75 9.36 25.86
CA ILE A 850 -11.15 9.38 25.44
C ILE A 850 -12.11 9.96 26.48
N THR A 851 -11.60 10.44 27.64
CA THR A 851 -12.42 10.97 28.74
C THR A 851 -12.15 12.46 28.94
N ASP A 852 -13.03 13.31 28.42
CA ASP A 852 -12.82 14.77 28.32
C ASP A 852 -12.60 15.45 29.69
N GLU A 853 -13.20 14.94 30.76
CA GLU A 853 -13.05 15.51 32.11
C GLU A 853 -11.62 15.33 32.66
N LEU A 854 -10.93 14.28 32.21
CA LEU A 854 -9.61 13.84 32.67
C LEU A 854 -8.47 14.42 31.82
N SER A 855 -8.73 14.77 30.56
CA SER A 855 -7.70 15.11 29.57
C SER A 855 -6.91 16.40 29.87
N ASP A 856 -7.39 17.24 30.78
CA ASP A 856 -6.69 18.43 31.25
C ASP A 856 -5.49 18.12 32.16
N VAL A 857 -5.52 17.00 32.89
CA VAL A 857 -4.49 16.63 33.87
C VAL A 857 -3.65 15.50 33.30
N HIS A 858 -2.43 15.84 32.91
CA HIS A 858 -1.49 14.88 32.35
C HIS A 858 -1.02 13.84 33.38
N ILE A 859 -0.96 12.59 32.95
CA ILE A 859 -0.60 11.45 33.79
C ILE A 859 0.78 10.91 33.40
N VAL A 860 1.65 10.78 34.40
CA VAL A 860 2.95 10.12 34.27
C VAL A 860 2.79 8.67 34.73
N PHE A 861 2.98 7.73 33.81
CA PHE A 861 2.81 6.30 34.05
C PHE A 861 4.09 5.66 34.53
N VAL A 862 4.06 5.05 35.72
CA VAL A 862 5.21 4.34 36.29
C VAL A 862 4.89 2.87 36.54
N GLU A 863 5.77 2.02 36.01
CA GLU A 863 5.71 0.57 36.19
C GLU A 863 6.45 0.13 37.47
N ASN A 864 7.53 0.82 37.88
CA ASN A 864 8.33 0.45 39.05
C ASN A 864 7.96 1.26 40.32
N PRO A 865 7.42 0.63 41.38
CA PRO A 865 6.98 1.34 42.58
C PRO A 865 8.11 1.99 43.40
N LYS A 866 9.38 1.64 43.17
CA LYS A 866 10.54 2.26 43.85
C LYS A 866 11.00 3.59 43.24
N GLU A 867 10.39 3.98 42.12
CA GLU A 867 10.80 5.17 41.38
C GLU A 867 10.24 6.44 42.06
N THR A 868 11.12 7.20 42.72
CA THR A 868 10.77 8.49 43.32
C THR A 868 10.85 9.59 42.28
N LEU A 869 9.70 10.18 41.97
CA LEU A 869 9.55 11.27 41.02
C LEU A 869 9.44 12.62 41.75
N PRO A 870 9.83 13.74 41.12
CA PRO A 870 9.58 15.09 41.65
C PRO A 870 8.09 15.48 41.58
N LEU A 871 7.19 14.50 41.46
CA LEU A 871 5.75 14.71 41.35
C LEU A 871 5.14 14.70 42.75
N LYS A 872 4.38 15.75 43.04
CA LYS A 872 3.77 15.97 44.36
C LYS A 872 2.47 15.18 44.56
N ILE A 873 1.85 14.70 43.47
CA ILE A 873 0.51 14.11 43.48
C ILE A 873 0.55 12.67 42.96
N ILE A 874 -0.01 11.76 43.74
CA ILE A 874 -0.14 10.33 43.42
C ILE A 874 -1.62 9.97 43.40
N ALA A 875 -2.12 9.45 42.29
CA ALA A 875 -3.48 8.93 42.20
C ALA A 875 -3.50 7.39 42.23
N LYS A 876 -4.48 6.83 42.95
CA LYS A 876 -4.74 5.38 43.00
C LYS A 876 -5.84 4.93 42.03
N SER A 877 -6.71 5.85 41.62
CA SER A 877 -7.77 5.63 40.63
C SER A 877 -8.02 6.92 39.85
N PHE A 878 -8.63 6.80 38.66
CA PHE A 878 -8.98 7.93 37.81
C PHE A 878 -9.97 8.91 38.47
N GLU A 879 -10.89 8.40 39.30
CA GLU A 879 -11.86 9.19 40.08
C GLU A 879 -11.18 10.13 41.09
N ASN A 880 -9.94 9.83 41.48
CA ASN A 880 -9.20 10.56 42.51
C ASN A 880 -8.19 11.56 41.94
N ILE A 881 -8.24 11.84 40.63
CA ILE A 881 -7.35 12.81 39.99
C ILE A 881 -7.79 14.23 40.36
N ARG A 882 -6.92 14.98 41.04
CA ARG A 882 -7.18 16.36 41.48
C ARG A 882 -6.58 17.36 40.50
N LYS A 883 -7.36 18.38 40.09
CA LYS A 883 -6.89 19.53 39.31
C LYS A 883 -6.20 20.54 40.23
N VAL A 884 -4.87 20.54 40.28
CA VAL A 884 -4.08 21.52 41.04
C VAL A 884 -3.43 22.50 40.06
N PRO A 885 -3.87 23.77 39.99
CA PRO A 885 -3.44 24.70 38.95
C PRO A 885 -1.99 25.16 39.13
N ILE A 886 -1.33 25.43 38.00
CA ILE A 886 -0.01 26.06 37.91
C ILE A 886 -0.22 27.42 37.23
N ASP A 887 0.24 28.51 37.87
CA ASP A 887 0.29 29.81 37.20
C ASP A 887 1.37 29.76 36.11
N THR A 888 0.96 29.93 34.84
CA THR A 888 1.81 29.89 33.65
C THR A 888 2.06 31.27 33.03
N GLY A 889 1.49 32.35 33.58
CA GLY A 889 1.49 33.67 32.93
C GLY A 889 2.87 34.30 32.72
N SER A 890 3.87 33.89 33.50
CA SER A 890 5.26 34.36 33.38
C SER A 890 6.16 33.45 32.54
N CYS A 891 5.62 32.35 31.99
CA CYS A 891 6.39 31.36 31.26
C CYS A 891 6.80 31.86 29.87
N GLN A 892 8.09 31.89 29.61
CA GLN A 892 8.66 32.18 28.31
C GLN A 892 9.37 30.93 27.78
N ILE A 893 9.03 30.57 26.54
CA ILE A 893 9.60 29.40 25.86
C ILE A 893 9.93 29.82 24.44
N LYS A 894 11.11 29.42 23.98
CA LYS A 894 11.50 29.42 22.57
C LYS A 894 11.96 28.01 22.23
N GLU A 895 11.43 27.46 21.16
CA GLU A 895 11.71 26.09 20.73
C GLU A 895 12.30 26.07 19.32
N THR A 896 13.15 25.10 19.04
CA THR A 896 13.62 24.79 17.70
C THR A 896 13.53 23.28 17.49
N ILE A 897 12.68 22.87 16.55
CA ILE A 897 12.40 21.48 16.20
C ILE A 897 13.23 21.11 14.97
N ARG A 898 14.00 20.04 15.11
CA ARG A 898 14.76 19.39 14.03
C ARG A 898 14.34 17.93 13.97
N ASP A 899 14.80 17.23 12.92
CA ASP A 899 14.45 15.84 12.65
C ASP A 899 14.66 14.92 13.87
N GLU A 900 15.80 15.04 14.57
CA GLU A 900 16.18 14.18 15.71
C GLU A 900 16.61 14.98 16.95
N GLU A 901 16.25 16.27 17.01
CA GLU A 901 16.69 17.18 18.06
C GLU A 901 15.64 18.27 18.33
N ILE A 902 15.42 18.60 19.61
CA ILE A 902 14.55 19.69 20.05
C ILE A 902 15.36 20.56 21.01
N LEU A 903 15.55 21.82 20.64
CA LEU A 903 16.22 22.82 21.47
C LEU A 903 15.17 23.71 22.14
N ILE A 904 15.33 23.97 23.42
CA ILE A 904 14.39 24.72 24.24
C ILE A 904 15.16 25.77 25.03
N GLU A 905 14.77 27.03 24.91
CA GLU A 905 15.21 28.13 25.76
C GLU A 905 14.02 28.58 26.61
N THR A 906 14.16 28.58 27.94
CA THR A 906 13.03 28.85 28.85
C THR A 906 13.47 29.43 30.20
N ASN A 907 12.60 30.26 30.79
CA ASN A 907 12.72 30.68 32.19
C ASN A 907 11.98 29.73 33.16
N TRP A 908 11.38 28.64 32.67
CA TRP A 908 10.50 27.74 33.42
C TRP A 908 11.24 26.65 34.21
N ILE A 909 12.14 27.08 35.09
CA ILE A 909 13.04 26.18 35.83
C ILE A 909 12.31 25.43 36.95
N ASN A 910 12.61 24.13 37.10
CA ASN A 910 12.04 23.17 38.04
C ASN A 910 10.50 23.00 37.95
N LYS A 911 9.91 23.42 36.83
CA LYS A 911 8.47 23.32 36.57
C LYS A 911 8.20 22.45 35.34
N PRO A 912 7.01 21.83 35.23
CA PRO A 912 6.73 20.88 34.16
C PRO A 912 6.54 21.57 32.80
N LEU A 913 7.26 21.09 31.79
CA LEU A 913 7.04 21.39 30.37
C LEU A 913 6.65 20.13 29.60
N LEU A 914 5.51 20.18 28.93
CA LEU A 914 5.04 19.14 28.01
C LEU A 914 5.67 19.35 26.64
N VAL A 915 6.23 18.29 26.07
CA VAL A 915 6.76 18.25 24.71
C VAL A 915 5.85 17.33 23.89
N LYS A 916 5.09 17.90 22.96
CA LYS A 916 4.08 17.24 22.11
C LYS A 916 4.70 16.40 20.98
N VAL A 917 5.65 15.55 21.35
CA VAL A 917 6.37 14.60 20.50
C VAL A 917 6.34 13.26 21.21
N SER A 918 6.11 12.19 20.45
CA SER A 918 6.00 10.83 20.98
C SER A 918 7.24 10.45 21.80
N TYR A 919 7.02 9.82 22.94
CA TYR A 919 8.07 9.28 23.79
C TYR A 919 8.74 8.06 23.15
N HIS A 920 10.06 7.95 23.33
CA HIS A 920 10.82 6.74 23.05
C HIS A 920 12.05 6.72 23.97
N GLN A 921 12.48 5.53 24.40
CA GLN A 921 13.57 5.38 25.39
C GLN A 921 14.94 5.91 24.93
N ASN A 922 15.13 6.02 23.61
CA ASN A 922 16.36 6.56 23.01
C ASN A 922 16.45 8.10 23.02
N TRP A 923 15.37 8.82 23.36
CA TRP A 923 15.47 10.26 23.58
C TRP A 923 16.32 10.54 24.83
N GLN A 924 17.32 11.40 24.66
CA GLN A 924 18.21 11.87 25.73
C GLN A 924 17.93 13.34 26.02
N VAL A 925 18.29 13.79 27.21
CA VAL A 925 18.11 15.19 27.63
C VAL A 925 19.37 15.75 28.28
N GLU A 926 19.74 16.97 27.89
CA GLU A 926 20.70 17.84 28.56
C GLU A 926 19.96 19.06 29.11
N GLY A 927 20.29 19.50 30.33
CA GLY A 927 19.62 20.63 30.99
C GLY A 927 18.35 20.26 31.76
N ALA A 928 17.97 18.98 31.84
CA ALA A 928 16.97 18.42 32.75
C ALA A 928 17.43 17.05 33.27
N ASP A 929 16.82 16.54 34.35
CA ASP A 929 17.26 15.28 34.98
C ASP A 929 16.98 14.06 34.09
N ARG A 930 15.80 14.01 33.47
CA ARG A 930 15.35 12.93 32.58
C ARG A 930 14.06 13.30 31.84
N ILE A 931 13.70 12.46 30.88
CA ILE A 931 12.44 12.54 30.13
C ILE A 931 11.43 11.57 30.73
N TYR A 932 10.21 12.05 30.96
CA TYR A 932 9.10 11.28 31.50
C TYR A 932 8.11 10.91 30.39
N ARG A 933 7.66 9.65 30.37
CA ARG A 933 6.51 9.23 29.54
C ARG A 933 5.23 9.76 30.18
N VAL A 934 4.53 10.62 29.44
CA VAL A 934 3.30 11.27 29.90
C VAL A 934 2.15 11.01 28.93
N SER A 935 0.91 11.02 29.41
CA SER A 935 -0.28 10.89 28.58
C SER A 935 -0.34 11.94 27.46
N PRO A 936 -0.81 11.60 26.24
CA PRO A 936 -1.25 10.26 25.82
C PRO A 936 -0.08 9.30 25.55
N ALA A 937 1.02 9.78 24.96
CA ALA A 937 2.29 9.07 24.83
C ALA A 937 3.45 10.03 24.56
N PHE A 938 3.40 11.22 25.16
CA PHE A 938 4.33 12.32 24.94
C PHE A 938 5.49 12.33 25.95
N MET A 939 6.36 13.31 25.78
CA MET A 939 7.48 13.59 26.67
C MET A 939 7.13 14.72 27.65
N LEU A 940 7.51 14.56 28.91
CA LEU A 940 7.46 15.59 29.95
C LEU A 940 8.86 15.78 30.51
N ILE A 941 9.25 17.04 30.76
CA ILE A 941 10.54 17.40 31.35
C ILE A 941 10.38 18.46 32.44
N PHE A 942 11.38 18.55 33.31
CA PHE A 942 11.52 19.57 34.36
C PHE A 942 12.88 20.25 34.17
N PRO A 943 12.95 21.39 33.45
CA PRO A 943 14.21 22.08 33.17
C PRO A 943 14.99 22.42 34.46
N LYS A 944 16.29 22.17 34.46
CA LYS A 944 17.24 22.60 35.51
C LYS A 944 18.07 23.81 35.07
N GLN A 945 18.12 24.05 33.77
CA GLN A 945 18.87 25.11 33.12
C GLN A 945 17.97 25.83 32.12
N GLU A 946 18.32 27.07 31.76
CA GLU A 946 17.55 27.86 30.80
C GLU A 946 17.58 27.27 29.39
N LYS A 947 18.66 26.56 29.04
CA LYS A 947 18.82 25.87 27.76
C LYS A 947 18.70 24.38 28.00
N VAL A 948 17.72 23.76 27.34
CA VAL A 948 17.48 22.33 27.36
C VAL A 948 17.59 21.79 25.94
N ARG A 949 18.27 20.65 25.79
CA ARG A 949 18.43 19.95 24.53
C ARG A 949 17.93 18.54 24.66
N LEU A 950 16.93 18.19 23.85
CA LEU A 950 16.47 16.82 23.67
C LEU A 950 17.03 16.31 22.35
N TYR A 951 17.61 15.12 22.33
CA TYR A 951 18.14 14.54 21.09
C TYR A 951 17.95 13.03 21.06
N TYR A 952 17.66 12.48 19.88
CA TYR A 952 17.49 11.05 19.68
C TYR A 952 18.86 10.41 19.44
N ALA A 953 19.25 9.44 20.27
CA ALA A 953 20.58 8.84 20.19
C ALA A 953 20.58 7.31 20.37
N PRO A 954 21.62 6.60 19.86
CA PRO A 954 21.79 5.18 20.08
C PRO A 954 21.81 4.81 21.57
N GLY A 955 20.91 3.92 22.00
CA GLY A 955 20.99 3.28 23.31
C GLY A 955 21.94 2.08 23.36
N ILE A 956 22.10 1.50 24.55
CA ILE A 956 22.89 0.28 24.81
C ILE A 956 22.55 -0.88 23.85
N PRO A 957 21.26 -1.17 23.54
CA PRO A 957 20.91 -2.26 22.62
C PRO A 957 21.56 -2.12 21.23
N LYS A 958 21.67 -0.89 20.70
CA LYS A 958 22.32 -0.62 19.40
C LYS A 958 23.81 -0.94 19.47
N THR A 959 24.50 -0.52 20.53
CA THR A 959 25.92 -0.84 20.74
C THR A 959 26.17 -2.35 20.86
N ILE A 960 25.36 -3.07 21.65
CA ILE A 960 25.46 -4.53 21.77
C ILE A 960 25.27 -5.19 20.40
N GLY A 961 24.25 -4.75 19.65
CA GLY A 961 23.99 -5.24 18.29
C GLY A 961 25.21 -5.07 17.38
N PHE A 962 25.81 -3.88 17.33
CA PHE A 962 27.01 -3.63 16.53
C PHE A 962 28.22 -4.47 16.95
N VAL A 963 28.46 -4.65 18.24
CA VAL A 963 29.56 -5.50 18.75
C VAL A 963 29.35 -6.94 18.32
N LEU A 964 28.15 -7.48 18.47
CA LEU A 964 27.81 -8.84 18.04
C LEU A 964 27.95 -9.02 16.52
N THR A 965 27.54 -8.03 15.73
CA THR A 965 27.75 -8.04 14.28
C THR A 965 29.23 -7.96 13.91
N GLY A 966 30.01 -7.13 14.60
CA GLY A 966 31.48 -7.10 14.44
C GLY A 966 32.12 -8.46 14.71
N LEU A 967 31.71 -9.15 15.79
CA LEU A 967 32.15 -10.52 16.08
C LEU A 967 31.77 -11.50 14.97
N GLY A 968 30.55 -11.42 14.43
CA GLY A 968 30.11 -12.23 13.29
C GLY A 968 30.96 -12.01 12.04
N LEU A 969 31.33 -10.77 11.74
CA LEU A 969 32.21 -10.42 10.62
C LEU A 969 33.63 -10.95 10.83
N VAL A 970 34.17 -10.87 12.05
CA VAL A 970 35.48 -11.47 12.39
C VAL A 970 35.45 -12.98 12.20
N ILE A 971 34.40 -13.66 12.69
CA ILE A 971 34.21 -15.10 12.48
C ILE A 971 34.18 -15.44 10.99
N LEU A 972 33.44 -14.65 10.19
CA LEU A 972 33.39 -14.83 8.74
C LEU A 972 34.78 -14.68 8.11
N LEU A 973 35.51 -13.61 8.41
CA LEU A 973 36.85 -13.37 7.87
C LEU A 973 37.83 -14.48 8.23
N LEU A 974 37.74 -15.02 9.45
CA LEU A 974 38.58 -16.13 9.90
C LEU A 974 38.26 -17.46 9.21
N ASP A 975 37.00 -17.65 8.77
CA ASP A 975 36.51 -18.88 8.12
C ASP A 975 36.56 -18.82 6.58
N VAL A 976 36.95 -17.69 5.99
CA VAL A 976 37.16 -17.57 4.52
C VAL A 976 38.42 -18.34 4.10
N PRO A 977 38.33 -19.27 3.11
CA PRO A 977 39.48 -20.04 2.65
C PRO A 977 40.47 -19.18 1.86
N LEU A 978 41.73 -19.17 2.27
CA LEU A 978 42.79 -18.38 1.64
C LEU A 978 43.21 -18.97 0.29
N ARG A 979 43.22 -18.14 -0.76
CA ARG A 979 43.51 -18.56 -2.15
C ARG A 979 44.92 -19.11 -2.36
N TRP A 980 45.89 -18.74 -1.53
CA TRP A 980 47.32 -19.04 -1.75
C TRP A 980 47.87 -20.21 -0.92
N LYS A 981 47.08 -20.84 -0.03
CA LYS A 981 47.50 -22.02 0.74
C LYS A 981 46.41 -23.08 0.80
N GLN A 982 46.32 -23.94 -0.21
CA GLN A 982 45.55 -25.20 -0.21
C GLN A 982 44.09 -25.12 0.33
N ARG A 983 43.41 -23.95 0.23
CA ARG A 983 42.06 -23.70 0.79
C ARG A 983 41.95 -23.84 2.31
N GLN A 984 43.04 -23.67 3.05
CA GLN A 984 43.01 -23.57 4.52
C GLN A 984 42.41 -22.22 4.94
N THR A 985 41.63 -22.20 6.02
CA THR A 985 41.06 -20.97 6.58
C THR A 985 42.08 -20.27 7.49
N ALA A 986 41.92 -18.97 7.72
CA ALA A 986 42.80 -18.24 8.65
C ALA A 986 42.71 -18.81 10.07
N TRP A 987 41.52 -19.27 10.48
CA TRP A 987 41.31 -20.02 11.73
C TRP A 987 42.14 -21.31 11.80
N GLN A 988 42.17 -22.11 10.73
CA GLN A 988 42.96 -23.35 10.72
C GLN A 988 44.46 -23.07 10.85
N LEU A 989 44.95 -21.96 10.29
CA LEU A 989 46.35 -21.56 10.41
C LEU A 989 46.68 -21.07 11.83
N THR A 990 45.82 -20.24 12.42
CA THR A 990 46.00 -19.74 13.79
C THR A 990 45.83 -20.85 14.82
N ALA A 991 44.83 -21.73 14.66
CA ALA A 991 44.62 -22.88 15.53
C ALA A 991 45.84 -23.81 15.53
N ARG A 992 46.44 -24.08 14.36
CA ARG A 992 47.73 -24.81 14.27
C ARG A 992 48.88 -24.09 14.94
N TYR A 993 48.98 -22.77 14.77
CA TYR A 993 50.06 -21.96 15.35
C TYR A 993 49.98 -21.93 16.89
N PHE A 994 48.76 -21.83 17.44
CA PHE A 994 48.53 -21.76 18.89
C PHE A 994 48.24 -23.12 19.55
N GLY A 995 48.29 -24.23 18.80
CA GLY A 995 48.01 -25.58 19.34
C GLY A 995 46.55 -25.80 19.78
N ILE A 996 45.61 -25.04 19.23
CA ILE A 996 44.17 -25.15 19.53
C ILE A 996 43.53 -26.13 18.51
N PRO A 997 42.50 -26.92 18.89
CA PRO A 997 41.81 -27.81 17.96
C PRO A 997 41.29 -27.08 16.70
N GLU A 998 41.61 -27.62 15.51
CA GLU A 998 41.14 -27.07 14.22
C GLU A 998 39.61 -27.12 14.08
N SER A 999 38.95 -28.00 14.83
CA SER A 999 37.51 -28.17 14.87
C SER A 999 36.97 -27.86 16.26
N LEU A 1000 36.05 -26.90 16.34
CA LEU A 1000 35.24 -26.61 17.52
C LEU A 1000 34.10 -27.64 17.73
N GLU A 1001 34.17 -28.84 17.14
CA GLU A 1001 33.18 -29.90 17.34
C GLU A 1001 33.44 -30.61 18.68
N PRO A 1002 32.58 -30.45 19.69
CA PRO A 1002 32.65 -31.32 20.85
C PRO A 1002 32.40 -32.76 20.37
N PRO A 1003 33.23 -33.75 20.79
CA PRO A 1003 33.04 -35.14 20.43
C PRO A 1003 31.85 -35.73 21.19
N LEU A 1004 30.63 -35.31 20.86
CA LEU A 1004 29.41 -35.91 21.40
C LEU A 1004 29.17 -37.26 20.72
N LYS A 1005 29.62 -38.33 21.39
CA LYS A 1005 29.47 -39.73 20.95
C LYS A 1005 28.07 -40.30 21.19
N TRP A 1006 27.08 -39.49 21.55
CA TRP A 1006 25.77 -39.99 21.98
C TRP A 1006 24.77 -40.08 20.83
N ASN A 1007 24.74 -41.23 20.15
CA ASN A 1007 23.79 -41.48 19.06
C ASN A 1007 22.58 -42.27 19.61
N LEU A 1008 21.42 -41.63 19.77
CA LEU A 1008 20.15 -42.33 20.12
C LEU A 1008 19.90 -43.50 19.15
N SER A 1009 19.36 -44.63 19.61
CA SER A 1009 19.12 -45.78 18.73
C SER A 1009 18.03 -45.48 17.68
N HIS A 1010 18.07 -46.17 16.53
CA HIS A 1010 17.09 -45.97 15.44
C HIS A 1010 15.64 -46.14 15.90
N ARG A 1011 15.35 -47.15 16.74
CA ARG A 1011 14.01 -47.36 17.33
C ARG A 1011 13.59 -46.18 18.22
N ILE A 1012 14.47 -45.73 19.12
CA ILE A 1012 14.15 -44.63 20.04
C ILE A 1012 13.88 -43.34 19.24
N ARG A 1013 14.61 -43.09 18.14
CA ARG A 1013 14.35 -41.94 17.27
C ARG A 1013 13.01 -42.01 16.56
N TRP A 1014 12.63 -43.16 16.03
CA TRP A 1014 11.31 -43.34 15.41
C TRP A 1014 10.18 -43.19 16.41
N ILE A 1015 10.37 -43.66 17.65
CA ILE A 1015 9.42 -43.45 18.74
C ILE A 1015 9.35 -41.96 19.09
N LEU A 1016 10.49 -41.28 19.29
CA LEU A 1016 10.52 -39.84 19.57
C LEU A 1016 9.94 -39.01 18.42
N LEU A 1017 10.15 -39.42 17.16
CA LEU A 1017 9.55 -38.81 15.97
C LEU A 1017 8.03 -39.02 15.94
N ALA A 1018 7.56 -40.26 16.10
CA ALA A 1018 6.13 -40.58 16.09
C ALA A 1018 5.43 -39.86 17.25
N CYS A 1019 5.99 -39.91 18.46
CA CYS A 1019 5.52 -39.16 19.61
C CYS A 1019 5.56 -37.65 19.34
N GLY A 1020 6.63 -37.13 18.74
CA GLY A 1020 6.75 -35.71 18.40
C GLY A 1020 5.73 -35.24 17.37
N LEU A 1021 5.49 -36.03 16.32
CA LEU A 1021 4.47 -35.77 15.29
C LEU A 1021 3.05 -35.90 15.86
N ILE A 1022 2.79 -36.90 16.71
CA ILE A 1022 1.51 -37.05 17.41
C ILE A 1022 1.31 -35.88 18.37
N MET A 1023 2.30 -35.53 19.18
CA MET A 1023 2.22 -34.38 20.08
C MET A 1023 2.04 -33.08 19.30
N ALA A 1024 2.73 -32.90 18.16
CA ALA A 1024 2.54 -31.73 17.30
C ALA A 1024 1.13 -31.70 16.71
N PHE A 1025 0.62 -32.83 16.19
CA PHE A 1025 -0.75 -32.93 15.67
C PHE A 1025 -1.80 -32.67 16.75
N LEU A 1026 -1.63 -33.26 17.94
CA LEU A 1026 -2.50 -33.03 19.09
C LEU A 1026 -2.42 -31.60 19.57
N PHE A 1027 -1.22 -31.00 19.60
CA PHE A 1027 -1.02 -29.61 19.96
C PHE A 1027 -1.69 -28.68 18.94
N VAL A 1028 -1.52 -28.91 17.63
CA VAL A 1028 -2.15 -28.11 16.58
C VAL A 1028 -3.66 -28.27 16.60
N SER A 1029 -4.15 -29.49 16.81
CA SER A 1029 -5.58 -29.77 16.94
C SER A 1029 -6.16 -29.12 18.19
N TRP A 1030 -5.44 -29.17 19.32
CA TRP A 1030 -5.83 -28.53 20.57
C TRP A 1030 -5.76 -27.01 20.48
N VAL A 1031 -4.71 -26.43 19.91
CA VAL A 1031 -4.59 -24.98 19.68
C VAL A 1031 -5.64 -24.53 18.68
N GLY A 1032 -5.86 -25.25 17.60
CA GLY A 1032 -6.91 -24.98 16.62
C GLY A 1032 -8.30 -25.01 17.27
N TYR A 1033 -8.58 -26.03 18.08
CA TYR A 1033 -9.80 -26.11 18.88
C TYR A 1033 -9.91 -24.98 19.91
N TYR A 1034 -8.82 -24.64 20.60
CA TYR A 1034 -8.75 -23.54 21.56
C TYR A 1034 -9.05 -22.21 20.88
N VAL A 1035 -8.38 -21.91 19.76
CA VAL A 1035 -8.59 -20.69 18.96
C VAL A 1035 -10.03 -20.65 18.46
N TYR A 1036 -10.56 -21.77 17.96
CA TYR A 1036 -11.93 -21.88 17.47
C TYR A 1036 -13.00 -21.70 18.56
N THR A 1037 -12.73 -22.17 19.79
CA THR A 1037 -13.66 -22.07 20.93
C THR A 1037 -13.55 -20.74 21.68
N HIS A 1038 -12.39 -20.11 21.66
CA HIS A 1038 -12.11 -18.82 22.28
C HIS A 1038 -12.10 -17.68 21.25
N GLU A 1039 -12.66 -17.91 20.07
CA GLU A 1039 -12.81 -16.87 19.05
C GLU A 1039 -13.83 -15.82 19.55
N PRO A 1040 -13.43 -14.55 19.68
CA PRO A 1040 -14.23 -13.51 20.34
C PRO A 1040 -15.61 -13.30 19.72
N ASN A 1041 -15.72 -13.26 18.38
CA ASN A 1041 -17.00 -13.05 17.72
C ASN A 1041 -17.95 -14.22 17.98
N ARG A 1042 -17.44 -15.44 18.04
CA ARG A 1042 -18.23 -16.62 18.33
C ARG A 1042 -18.68 -16.67 19.79
N LEU A 1043 -17.81 -16.30 20.73
CA LEU A 1043 -18.20 -16.16 22.13
C LEU A 1043 -19.32 -15.12 22.26
N LEU A 1044 -19.18 -13.97 21.61
CA LEU A 1044 -20.19 -12.91 21.57
C LEU A 1044 -21.51 -13.41 20.95
N ASN A 1045 -21.46 -14.03 19.78
CA ASN A 1045 -22.63 -14.57 19.08
C ASN A 1045 -23.34 -15.65 19.89
N ASN A 1046 -22.60 -16.53 20.57
CA ASN A 1046 -23.17 -17.53 21.46
C ASN A 1046 -23.84 -16.87 22.68
N ALA A 1047 -23.21 -15.86 23.29
CA ALA A 1047 -23.79 -15.11 24.41
C ALA A 1047 -25.06 -14.36 24.00
N VAL A 1048 -25.09 -13.75 22.80
CA VAL A 1048 -26.30 -13.13 22.23
C VAL A 1048 -27.41 -14.15 22.02
N LYS A 1049 -27.11 -15.34 21.49
CA LYS A 1049 -28.11 -16.43 21.36
C LYS A 1049 -28.69 -16.84 22.71
N LEU A 1050 -27.86 -16.95 23.75
CA LEU A 1050 -28.32 -17.26 25.11
C LEU A 1050 -29.22 -16.15 25.68
N LYS A 1051 -28.87 -14.88 25.44
CA LYS A 1051 -29.70 -13.72 25.80
C LYS A 1051 -31.06 -13.78 25.10
N ASP A 1052 -31.08 -14.05 23.79
CA ASP A 1052 -32.31 -14.14 23.00
C ASP A 1052 -33.17 -15.34 23.41
N ALA A 1053 -32.54 -16.42 23.88
CA ALA A 1053 -33.20 -17.56 24.52
C ALA A 1053 -33.62 -17.31 25.99
N LYS A 1054 -33.47 -16.08 26.50
CA LYS A 1054 -33.80 -15.66 27.88
C LYS A 1054 -33.00 -16.37 28.98
N GLN A 1055 -31.85 -16.95 28.66
CA GLN A 1055 -30.93 -17.57 29.62
C GLN A 1055 -29.91 -16.52 30.12
N PHE A 1056 -30.38 -15.56 30.92
CA PHE A 1056 -29.63 -14.34 31.21
C PHE A 1056 -28.35 -14.53 32.03
N GLU A 1057 -28.31 -15.45 33.00
CA GLU A 1057 -27.07 -15.69 33.77
C GLU A 1057 -25.98 -16.31 32.87
N SER A 1058 -26.33 -17.35 32.11
CA SER A 1058 -25.42 -17.97 31.13
C SER A 1058 -24.97 -16.96 30.06
N ALA A 1059 -25.86 -16.06 29.63
CA ALA A 1059 -25.51 -14.99 28.71
C ALA A 1059 -24.51 -14.00 29.33
N ARG A 1060 -24.73 -13.56 30.58
CA ARG A 1060 -23.79 -12.70 31.33
C ARG A 1060 -22.42 -13.37 31.48
N GLU A 1061 -22.37 -14.65 31.84
CA GLU A 1061 -21.10 -15.41 31.88
C GLU A 1061 -20.41 -15.46 30.51
N GLY A 1062 -21.19 -15.67 29.44
CA GLY A 1062 -20.68 -15.62 28.07
C GLY A 1062 -20.06 -14.26 27.71
N PHE A 1063 -20.74 -13.17 28.04
CA PHE A 1063 -20.22 -11.82 27.84
C PHE A 1063 -18.98 -11.53 28.71
N ARG A 1064 -18.94 -11.98 29.98
CA ARG A 1064 -17.73 -11.85 30.82
C ARG A 1064 -16.53 -12.58 30.21
N LYS A 1065 -16.72 -13.77 29.63
CA LYS A 1065 -15.65 -14.49 28.90
C LYS A 1065 -15.14 -13.70 27.70
N VAL A 1066 -16.00 -12.96 26.99
CA VAL A 1066 -15.55 -12.04 25.93
C VAL A 1066 -14.64 -10.97 26.53
N MET A 1067 -15.03 -10.36 27.66
CA MET A 1067 -14.24 -9.35 28.35
C MET A 1067 -12.89 -9.87 28.88
N ASP A 1068 -12.79 -11.16 29.21
CA ASP A 1068 -11.54 -11.78 29.68
C ASP A 1068 -10.55 -12.10 28.55
N VAL A 1069 -11.05 -12.36 27.33
CA VAL A 1069 -10.23 -12.72 26.16
C VAL A 1069 -9.82 -11.49 25.35
N GLU A 1070 -10.70 -10.49 25.28
CA GLU A 1070 -10.48 -9.26 24.52
C GLU A 1070 -9.78 -8.17 25.33
N LYS A 1071 -9.23 -7.17 24.61
CA LYS A 1071 -8.61 -6.02 25.26
C LYS A 1071 -9.66 -5.06 25.84
N PRO A 1072 -9.43 -4.47 27.03
CA PRO A 1072 -10.45 -3.67 27.73
C PRO A 1072 -11.02 -2.49 26.93
N MET A 1073 -10.24 -1.92 26.01
CA MET A 1073 -10.64 -0.76 25.21
C MET A 1073 -11.24 -1.13 23.84
N SER A 1074 -11.51 -2.42 23.58
CA SER A 1074 -12.08 -2.85 22.31
C SER A 1074 -13.59 -2.56 22.24
N GLY A 1075 -14.10 -2.28 21.04
CA GLY A 1075 -15.53 -2.07 20.83
C GLY A 1075 -16.37 -3.30 21.23
N MET A 1076 -15.79 -4.51 21.11
CA MET A 1076 -16.46 -5.74 21.50
C MET A 1076 -16.64 -5.87 23.02
N VAL A 1077 -15.68 -5.41 23.82
CA VAL A 1077 -15.83 -5.38 25.30
C VAL A 1077 -16.86 -4.33 25.70
N ALA A 1078 -16.92 -3.18 25.01
CA ALA A 1078 -17.96 -2.18 25.23
C ALA A 1078 -19.37 -2.74 24.93
N ASP A 1079 -19.53 -3.46 23.81
CA ASP A 1079 -20.78 -4.16 23.47
C ASP A 1079 -21.14 -5.25 24.50
N ALA A 1080 -20.16 -6.05 24.94
CA ALA A 1080 -20.38 -7.07 25.96
C ALA A 1080 -20.84 -6.46 27.30
N ALA A 1081 -20.23 -5.36 27.73
CA ALA A 1081 -20.63 -4.61 28.93
C ALA A 1081 -22.06 -4.05 28.80
N TYR A 1082 -22.42 -3.54 27.62
CA TYR A 1082 -23.79 -3.11 27.32
C TYR A 1082 -24.78 -4.28 27.42
N PHE A 1083 -24.47 -5.42 26.80
CA PHE A 1083 -25.39 -6.57 26.83
C PHE A 1083 -25.52 -7.21 28.21
N ILE A 1084 -24.48 -7.19 29.05
CA ILE A 1084 -24.60 -7.56 30.48
C ILE A 1084 -25.64 -6.68 31.17
N SER A 1085 -25.59 -5.37 30.92
CA SER A 1085 -26.52 -4.40 31.49
C SER A 1085 -27.95 -4.63 30.99
N VAL A 1086 -28.11 -4.93 29.69
CA VAL A 1086 -29.39 -5.31 29.07
C VAL A 1086 -29.95 -6.60 29.67
N CYS A 1087 -29.12 -7.58 30.02
CA CYS A 1087 -29.61 -8.81 30.66
C CYS A 1087 -30.32 -8.50 32.00
N TYR A 1088 -29.73 -7.66 32.85
CA TYR A 1088 -30.38 -7.22 34.10
C TYR A 1088 -31.66 -6.41 33.84
N PHE A 1089 -31.65 -5.56 32.80
CA PHE A 1089 -32.83 -4.80 32.40
C PHE A 1089 -33.99 -5.69 31.94
N LEU A 1090 -33.70 -6.74 31.16
CA LEU A 1090 -34.69 -7.71 30.67
C LEU A 1090 -35.21 -8.64 31.78
N GLU A 1091 -34.43 -8.86 32.85
CA GLU A 1091 -34.88 -9.53 34.09
C GLU A 1091 -35.74 -8.64 34.99
N ASN A 1092 -35.98 -7.38 34.61
CA ASN A 1092 -36.64 -6.36 35.44
C ASN A 1092 -35.90 -6.05 36.76
N ASN A 1093 -34.60 -6.36 36.85
CA ASN A 1093 -33.76 -6.00 37.99
C ASN A 1093 -33.20 -4.57 37.80
N ASN A 1094 -34.07 -3.57 37.96
CA ASN A 1094 -33.74 -2.17 37.67
C ASN A 1094 -32.52 -1.63 38.46
N PRO A 1095 -32.33 -1.92 39.77
CA PRO A 1095 -31.16 -1.42 40.51
C PRO A 1095 -29.82 -1.90 39.94
N GLU A 1096 -29.68 -3.20 39.66
CA GLU A 1096 -28.45 -3.75 39.09
C GLU A 1096 -28.27 -3.34 37.62
N ALA A 1097 -29.36 -3.20 36.86
CA ALA A 1097 -29.30 -2.66 35.51
C ALA A 1097 -28.74 -1.24 35.48
N ILE A 1098 -29.26 -0.32 36.31
CA ILE A 1098 -28.76 1.06 36.42
C ILE A 1098 -27.28 1.07 36.80
N LYS A 1099 -26.87 0.26 37.78
CA LYS A 1099 -25.49 0.17 38.23
C LYS A 1099 -24.56 -0.33 37.11
N ALA A 1100 -24.99 -1.36 36.38
CA ALA A 1100 -24.23 -1.92 35.25
C ALA A 1100 -24.10 -0.93 34.09
N PHE A 1101 -25.19 -0.26 33.70
CA PHE A 1101 -25.16 0.78 32.67
C PHE A 1101 -24.27 1.97 33.07
N LYS A 1102 -24.37 2.46 34.31
CA LYS A 1102 -23.48 3.54 34.80
C LYS A 1102 -22.02 3.16 34.74
N LYS A 1103 -21.68 1.93 35.15
CA LYS A 1103 -20.31 1.41 35.07
C LYS A 1103 -19.82 1.30 33.61
N MET A 1104 -20.69 0.85 32.70
CA MET A 1104 -20.38 0.80 31.28
C MET A 1104 -20.10 2.19 30.71
N ILE A 1105 -20.95 3.18 31.02
CA ILE A 1105 -20.78 4.58 30.61
C ILE A 1105 -19.48 5.17 31.17
N GLU A 1106 -19.13 4.88 32.43
CA GLU A 1106 -17.88 5.36 33.06
C GLU A 1106 -16.62 4.76 32.41
N MET A 1107 -16.71 3.54 31.87
CA MET A 1107 -15.60 2.89 31.16
C MET A 1107 -15.54 3.29 29.68
N TYR A 1108 -16.69 3.54 29.06
CA TYR A 1108 -16.85 3.79 27.62
C TYR A 1108 -17.76 5.01 27.38
N PRO A 1109 -17.38 6.22 27.83
CA PRO A 1109 -18.29 7.37 27.82
C PRO A 1109 -18.73 7.82 26.42
N GLN A 1110 -17.95 7.45 25.39
CA GLN A 1110 -18.20 7.76 23.99
C GLN A 1110 -18.36 6.50 23.14
N GLY A 1111 -18.74 5.39 23.76
CA GLY A 1111 -19.10 4.18 23.01
C GLY A 1111 -20.38 4.38 22.23
N GLY A 1112 -20.49 3.75 21.06
CA GLY A 1112 -21.72 3.78 20.24
C GLY A 1112 -22.95 3.16 20.92
N ARG A 1113 -22.83 2.66 22.15
CA ARG A 1113 -23.92 2.14 23.00
C ARG A 1113 -24.28 3.05 24.18
N THR A 1114 -23.54 4.14 24.36
CA THR A 1114 -23.70 5.06 25.50
C THR A 1114 -25.05 5.78 25.46
N PRO A 1115 -25.51 6.32 24.31
CA PRO A 1115 -26.84 6.94 24.23
C PRO A 1115 -27.97 5.96 24.62
N GLU A 1116 -27.89 4.72 24.14
CA GLU A 1116 -28.85 3.66 24.47
C GLU A 1116 -28.79 3.26 25.95
N ALA A 1117 -27.59 3.24 26.54
CA ALA A 1117 -27.43 2.99 27.98
C ALA A 1117 -28.14 4.06 28.82
N TYR A 1118 -28.01 5.35 28.49
CA TYR A 1118 -28.75 6.42 29.16
C TYR A 1118 -30.27 6.28 28.99
N TYR A 1119 -30.73 5.94 27.78
CA TYR A 1119 -32.14 5.66 27.52
C TYR A 1119 -32.68 4.53 28.41
N HIS A 1120 -31.94 3.42 28.52
CA HIS A 1120 -32.33 2.30 29.39
C HIS A 1120 -32.31 2.65 30.89
N ILE A 1121 -31.34 3.47 31.34
CA ILE A 1121 -31.34 4.01 32.71
C ILE A 1121 -32.61 4.82 32.97
N GLY A 1122 -33.02 5.68 32.02
CA GLY A 1122 -34.26 6.46 32.11
C GLY A 1122 -35.50 5.57 32.27
N ILE A 1123 -35.60 4.49 31.49
CA ILE A 1123 -36.69 3.51 31.64
C ILE A 1123 -36.64 2.82 33.00
N CYS A 1124 -35.44 2.47 33.49
CA CYS A 1124 -35.30 1.84 34.82
C CYS A 1124 -35.82 2.76 35.93
N TYR A 1125 -35.48 4.05 35.90
CA TYR A 1125 -36.01 5.03 36.83
C TYR A 1125 -37.53 5.13 36.72
N LEU A 1126 -38.08 5.27 35.50
CA LEU A 1126 -39.52 5.31 35.27
C LEU A 1126 -40.26 4.08 35.86
N ARG A 1127 -39.67 2.89 35.78
CA ARG A 1127 -40.23 1.66 36.38
C ARG A 1127 -40.17 1.66 37.91
N MET A 1128 -39.24 2.38 38.50
CA MET A 1128 -39.04 2.46 39.94
C MET A 1128 -39.88 3.55 40.61
N GLY A 1129 -40.42 4.51 39.85
CA GLY A 1129 -41.13 5.69 40.33
C GLY A 1129 -40.19 6.88 40.45
#